data_AF-A0A0R1K9P6-F1
#
_entry.id   AF-A0A0R1K9P6-F1
#
_cell.length_a   1.000
_cell.length_b   1.000
_cell.length_c   1.000
_cell.angle_alpha   90.00
_cell.angle_beta   90.00
_cell.angle_gamma   90.00
#
_symmetry.space_group_name_H-M   'P 1'
#
loop_
_entity.id
_entity.type
_entity.pdbx_description
1 polymer ?
#
loop_
_entity_poly.entity_id
_entity_poly.type
_entity_poly.pdbx_seq_one_letter_code
_entity_poly.pdbx_strand_id
1 'polypeptide(L)'
;MGVGTSLKHEIVVKADTTDDTSAAVTNASSTSTTNTSSTTQTNTNSTDTTTSKDSSPSTAPTVATKDATTTTVQSTPVSQASSTVVAPLASAPSTVTTTASTPVTTTATLPVSTTSALTPVTATTASDSTPVAPTAPVTAPAATTVTQPTTQAPASSVASTANDFLWDTDDTNLTASVTGINGDYTEVNIPSTVNLNSKNYNVTSVGSNAFVGNTNITSVTINDGLQTIGDGAFAYIPNLTTVDMSKNTTLTTIGNDAFTSSKVSTVDIPSSVTSIGDDAFAYNSNLSTVNLDPSLTTIGKEAFADDTKLTTLTLPSSVQTIGDSAFTSDTGITEVNFGSNSQLKTIGDNAFAYNVSLNDITLPDSLASVGDGAFLSDIGLGSVKLGSGLTSVGNNAFLYDNKLTDLDLSNATSLTTIGSGAFEYAGVTGKLSFPDSLTSVGEQAFAGDNITGVTFGKNLQTIGNTAFAFNNISGAVEFPATTTNIGSEAFLGNQISTLKLDGSQTKVQDSAFKYNRITSVSAPEFTISGVPATDQVATIFTDPAHNVISDLFDLNADGFTEENLNVNDLTNGVTYSYVNGIGTFNIPTGTNSFTFNWNMTNGYSGQYNVVLNNPDIKAVDSQVMAGSDWNPQDNFVSAQLQNGDKLNLNDLTVSVVDSSNKVIDTVDTSTPGTYKVTYSYGNDSTTVTVAVMKKDGTYNIIGSSDSDYSGVSQTPDYSKYAVELSDGTTYTLQSGDLVVAGDDSKDAGTYMVTLSQQGIDNISKLPQSNLYNWSGNIDDTATYTINKANVTITADSVSKYAGETDPALTATFTGPATLLNHDDLQYTVERVAGDDVGEYPISISYNANPNYNVTVVNGTFEVLPSKSSLAGSDYTMYIGDPAPTVSDFKASATDENGNPEAVILDLSKADYSKAGDYEVGLSTADGQKKTVVLHVLSKNDSGGGTTTTPTDPSKPTTPSKPEPPVDPDEPSTPTEPDDPEPENPDVPAEPEEPSQPDKPTTPIIPELPNGSTDSSDQNNVTVQKPSKPINQGTSENEVQKKSQSIINGDSGNTAKVLPAKASAGNIVVLSSSQQVALPSMQASKSQASWEYPAQSGRLPQTGSSNGMLTCLAGIVIAVLGLLGIDIKKRKI
;
A
#
# COMPACT_ATOMS: atom_id res chain seq x y z
N MET A 1 28.11 -18.62 24.90
CA MET A 1 28.41 -20.03 25.22
C MET A 1 28.30 -20.81 23.93
N GLY A 2 29.21 -21.73 23.62
CA GLY A 2 29.19 -22.47 22.36
C GLY A 2 29.33 -23.98 22.58
N VAL A 3 28.66 -24.74 21.71
CA VAL A 3 28.97 -26.13 21.36
C VAL A 3 28.65 -26.25 19.87
N GLY A 4 29.55 -26.80 19.06
CA GLY A 4 29.35 -26.92 17.61
C GLY A 4 28.94 -28.33 17.17
N THR A 5 28.35 -28.42 15.98
CA THR A 5 28.20 -29.67 15.22
C THR A 5 28.57 -29.42 13.76
N SER A 6 29.33 -30.34 13.16
CA SER A 6 29.78 -30.25 11.77
C SER A 6 28.88 -31.09 10.85
N LEU A 7 28.48 -30.53 9.72
CA LEU A 7 28.05 -31.31 8.54
C LEU A 7 28.82 -30.83 7.31
N LYS A 8 29.18 -31.79 6.45
CA LYS A 8 29.85 -31.52 5.17
C LYS A 8 28.81 -31.26 4.10
N HIS A 9 29.06 -30.28 3.23
CA HIS A 9 28.41 -30.22 1.93
C HIS A 9 29.08 -31.21 0.99
N GLU A 10 28.28 -32.00 0.26
CA GLU A 10 28.73 -32.83 -0.86
C GLU A 10 28.34 -32.13 -2.16
N ILE A 11 29.31 -31.94 -3.05
CA ILE A 11 29.15 -31.12 -4.25
C ILE A 11 28.70 -32.01 -5.42
N VAL A 12 27.59 -31.64 -6.06
CA VAL A 12 27.23 -32.12 -7.41
C VAL A 12 27.18 -30.93 -8.35
N VAL A 13 28.27 -30.70 -9.09
CA VAL A 13 28.29 -29.74 -10.20
C VAL A 13 27.51 -30.30 -11.36
N LYS A 14 26.65 -29.48 -11.96
CA LYS A 14 26.29 -29.63 -13.37
C LYS A 14 26.18 -28.28 -14.05
N ALA A 15 27.24 -27.90 -14.75
CA ALA A 15 27.22 -26.77 -15.66
C ALA A 15 26.49 -27.15 -16.96
N ASP A 16 25.92 -26.15 -17.62
CA ASP A 16 25.83 -26.12 -19.08
C ASP A 16 26.07 -24.68 -19.56
N THR A 17 26.55 -24.52 -20.80
CA THR A 17 27.22 -23.29 -21.25
C THR A 17 27.03 -23.05 -22.75
N THR A 18 26.53 -21.87 -23.15
CA THR A 18 26.81 -21.29 -24.47
C THR A 18 26.64 -19.76 -24.52
N ASP A 19 27.72 -19.13 -24.94
CA ASP A 19 27.91 -17.80 -25.55
C ASP A 19 26.77 -17.35 -26.51
N ASP A 20 26.35 -16.07 -26.48
CA ASP A 20 26.80 -14.94 -27.35
C ASP A 20 26.11 -14.90 -28.74
N THR A 21 25.41 -13.82 -29.14
CA THR A 21 26.03 -12.68 -29.85
C THR A 21 25.08 -11.49 -30.05
N SER A 22 25.66 -10.30 -30.28
CA SER A 22 24.97 -9.01 -30.42
C SER A 22 24.33 -8.71 -31.80
N ALA A 23 23.19 -8.03 -31.80
CA ALA A 23 22.72 -7.14 -32.88
C ALA A 23 21.78 -6.05 -32.31
N ALA A 24 21.51 -4.96 -33.06
CA ALA A 24 20.86 -3.75 -32.53
C ALA A 24 19.71 -3.21 -33.43
N VAL A 25 19.16 -2.05 -33.03
CA VAL A 25 18.46 -1.00 -33.83
C VAL A 25 16.93 -0.84 -33.64
N THR A 26 16.55 0.35 -33.10
CA THR A 26 15.28 1.14 -33.19
C THR A 26 13.94 0.70 -32.55
N ASN A 27 13.47 1.59 -31.65
CA ASN A 27 12.17 2.30 -31.57
C ASN A 27 10.80 1.59 -31.46
N ALA A 28 9.92 2.32 -30.75
CA ALA A 28 8.46 2.41 -30.85
C ALA A 28 7.57 1.41 -30.07
N SER A 29 7.24 1.82 -28.84
CA SER A 29 5.87 2.11 -28.37
C SER A 29 4.71 1.14 -28.71
N SER A 30 4.04 0.65 -27.65
CA SER A 30 2.58 0.44 -27.52
C SER A 30 1.89 -0.57 -28.49
N THR A 31 0.91 -1.39 -28.09
CA THR A 31 -0.16 -1.22 -27.07
C THR A 31 -0.55 -2.53 -26.38
N SER A 32 -1.42 -2.41 -25.37
CA SER A 32 -2.19 -3.44 -24.66
C SER A 32 -2.65 -4.66 -25.47
N THR A 33 -2.50 -5.85 -24.89
CA THR A 33 -3.16 -7.09 -25.33
C THR A 33 -4.40 -7.40 -24.49
N THR A 34 -5.60 -7.18 -25.03
CA THR A 34 -6.85 -7.72 -24.48
C THR A 34 -7.28 -8.96 -25.27
N ASN A 35 -7.18 -10.15 -24.68
CA ASN A 35 -7.85 -11.37 -25.16
C ASN A 35 -9.10 -11.58 -24.28
N THR A 36 -10.36 -11.56 -24.75
CA THR A 36 -11.05 -12.33 -25.82
C THR A 36 -11.49 -13.74 -25.42
N SER A 37 -12.80 -13.93 -25.30
CA SER A 37 -13.58 -15.16 -25.51
C SER A 37 -15.04 -14.69 -25.69
N SER A 38 -15.55 -14.58 -26.93
CA SER A 38 -16.35 -15.60 -27.64
C SER A 38 -17.78 -15.76 -27.08
N THR A 39 -18.87 -15.84 -27.88
CA THR A 39 -19.03 -16.61 -29.12
C THR A 39 -20.21 -16.16 -30.02
N THR A 40 -20.03 -16.22 -31.35
CA THR A 40 -20.98 -16.81 -32.35
C THR A 40 -22.23 -16.04 -32.90
N GLN A 41 -22.13 -15.66 -34.19
CA GLN A 41 -23.16 -15.57 -35.27
C GLN A 41 -24.33 -14.54 -35.14
N THR A 42 -24.69 -13.80 -36.20
CA THR A 42 -25.18 -14.30 -37.50
C THR A 42 -24.91 -13.37 -38.71
N ASN A 43 -25.02 -13.91 -39.93
CA ASN A 43 -24.71 -13.22 -41.20
C ASN A 43 -25.89 -12.51 -41.86
N THR A 44 -25.62 -11.47 -42.65
CA THR A 44 -26.16 -11.36 -44.03
C THR A 44 -25.31 -10.43 -44.92
N ASN A 45 -25.16 -10.79 -46.20
CA ASN A 45 -24.36 -10.07 -47.20
C ASN A 45 -25.12 -8.93 -47.88
N SER A 46 -24.41 -7.93 -48.45
CA SER A 46 -24.40 -7.76 -49.93
C SER A 46 -23.31 -6.80 -50.46
N THR A 47 -22.54 -7.28 -51.45
CA THR A 47 -21.96 -6.55 -52.61
C THR A 47 -21.14 -5.27 -52.41
N ASP A 48 -19.86 -5.45 -52.11
CA ASP A 48 -18.73 -5.31 -53.06
C ASP A 48 -19.00 -4.73 -54.46
N THR A 49 -18.14 -3.78 -54.90
CA THR A 49 -17.31 -3.75 -56.15
C THR A 49 -16.93 -2.29 -56.51
N THR A 50 -15.76 -1.90 -57.06
CA THR A 50 -14.52 -2.58 -57.50
C THR A 50 -13.36 -1.56 -57.68
N THR A 51 -12.09 -2.01 -57.58
CA THR A 51 -10.84 -1.60 -58.28
C THR A 51 -10.67 -0.21 -58.95
N SER A 52 -9.49 0.44 -59.01
CA SER A 52 -8.15 0.22 -58.42
C SER A 52 -7.15 1.31 -58.86
N LYS A 53 -6.08 1.51 -58.07
CA LYS A 53 -4.73 1.99 -58.47
C LYS A 53 -4.51 3.42 -59.05
N ASP A 54 -3.87 4.23 -58.19
CA ASP A 54 -2.47 4.72 -58.37
C ASP A 54 -2.21 6.05 -59.13
N SER A 55 -1.18 6.76 -58.63
CA SER A 55 -0.38 7.85 -59.24
C SER A 55 -1.01 9.23 -59.50
N SER A 56 -0.48 10.24 -58.79
CA SER A 56 -0.63 11.68 -59.07
C SER A 56 0.08 12.09 -60.38
N PRO A 57 -0.22 13.26 -61.00
CA PRO A 57 0.46 14.51 -60.56
C PRO A 57 -0.23 15.87 -60.92
N SER A 58 0.39 16.95 -60.43
CA SER A 58 0.58 18.26 -61.11
C SER A 58 -0.54 19.35 -61.15
N THR A 59 -0.15 20.54 -60.67
CA THR A 59 -0.43 21.91 -61.21
C THR A 59 -1.86 22.42 -61.50
N ALA A 60 -2.26 23.45 -60.74
CA ALA A 60 -2.63 24.82 -61.16
C ALA A 60 -2.89 25.11 -62.67
N PRO A 61 -3.85 26.02 -63.03
CA PRO A 61 -3.51 27.47 -62.97
C PRO A 61 -4.68 28.49 -62.84
N THR A 62 -4.31 29.76 -62.52
CA THR A 62 -4.85 31.08 -62.99
C THR A 62 -6.35 31.35 -63.18
N VAL A 63 -6.89 32.55 -62.87
CA VAL A 63 -6.40 33.79 -62.21
C VAL A 63 -7.59 34.75 -61.99
N ALA A 64 -7.49 35.72 -61.07
CA ALA A 64 -8.43 36.84 -60.95
C ALA A 64 -7.72 38.19 -60.68
N THR A 65 -8.38 39.31 -60.97
CA THR A 65 -7.98 40.71 -60.69
C THR A 65 -9.26 41.53 -60.40
N LYS A 66 -9.28 42.73 -59.80
CA LYS A 66 -8.31 43.85 -59.94
C LYS A 66 -8.48 44.96 -58.88
N ASP A 67 -7.34 45.49 -58.38
CA ASP A 67 -7.03 46.83 -57.82
C ASP A 67 -7.89 47.49 -56.69
N ALA A 68 -7.38 48.38 -55.82
CA ALA A 68 -6.03 48.73 -55.31
C ALA A 68 -6.20 49.79 -54.16
N THR A 69 -5.28 50.02 -53.21
CA THR A 69 -4.05 50.83 -53.39
C THR A 69 -3.23 51.01 -52.08
N THR A 70 -1.89 51.14 -52.20
CA THR A 70 -0.94 51.90 -51.32
C THR A 70 -0.79 51.56 -49.81
N THR A 71 0.39 51.57 -49.14
CA THR A 71 1.84 51.63 -49.52
C THR A 71 2.69 51.15 -48.31
N THR A 72 3.90 50.60 -48.55
CA THR A 72 4.89 50.15 -47.53
C THR A 72 6.18 51.01 -47.53
N VAL A 73 7.08 50.84 -46.53
CA VAL A 73 8.56 50.82 -46.67
C VAL A 73 9.27 50.49 -45.33
N GLN A 74 10.52 50.01 -45.40
CA GLN A 74 11.38 49.51 -44.31
C GLN A 74 12.25 50.61 -43.64
N SER A 75 12.97 50.33 -42.54
CA SER A 75 14.46 50.26 -42.55
C SER A 75 15.17 50.11 -41.16
N THR A 76 16.44 49.69 -41.27
CA THR A 76 17.52 49.38 -40.31
C THR A 76 17.89 50.37 -39.19
N PRO A 77 18.53 49.91 -38.09
CA PRO A 77 19.21 50.76 -37.09
C PRO A 77 20.71 51.00 -37.39
N VAL A 78 21.25 52.16 -36.96
CA VAL A 78 22.70 52.54 -36.99
C VAL A 78 23.02 53.41 -35.75
N SER A 79 24.26 53.33 -35.23
CA SER A 79 24.74 54.02 -34.00
C SER A 79 25.36 55.41 -34.22
N GLN A 80 25.38 56.29 -33.18
CA GLN A 80 26.61 56.85 -32.56
C GLN A 80 26.37 57.92 -31.46
N ALA A 81 27.32 57.98 -30.49
CA ALA A 81 27.86 59.16 -29.76
C ALA A 81 26.94 60.07 -28.87
N SER A 82 27.44 60.78 -27.84
CA SER A 82 28.64 60.60 -26.97
C SER A 82 28.60 61.53 -25.73
N SER A 83 29.06 61.00 -24.58
CA SER A 83 29.77 61.68 -23.45
C SER A 83 29.22 62.93 -22.73
N THR A 84 29.04 62.78 -21.40
CA THR A 84 29.11 63.85 -20.37
C THR A 84 30.12 63.41 -19.28
N VAL A 85 30.55 64.27 -18.34
CA VAL A 85 31.85 64.07 -17.63
C VAL A 85 31.98 64.69 -16.21
N VAL A 86 32.90 64.14 -15.40
CA VAL A 86 33.53 64.64 -14.13
C VAL A 86 32.82 64.41 -12.78
N ALA A 87 33.61 63.95 -11.79
CA ALA A 87 33.32 63.88 -10.35
C ALA A 87 34.44 64.59 -9.54
N PRO A 88 34.17 65.03 -8.29
CA PRO A 88 34.93 64.56 -7.11
C PRO A 88 34.10 64.56 -5.80
N LEU A 89 34.55 64.24 -4.57
CA LEU A 89 35.53 63.28 -3.98
C LEU A 89 35.55 63.54 -2.45
N ALA A 90 35.76 62.51 -1.61
CA ALA A 90 35.97 62.57 -0.14
C ALA A 90 34.73 62.92 0.74
N SER A 91 34.62 62.54 2.02
CA SER A 91 35.55 61.84 2.95
C SER A 91 34.82 60.94 3.97
N ALA A 92 35.50 59.91 4.48
CA ALA A 92 35.05 58.98 5.55
C ALA A 92 35.17 59.64 6.98
N PRO A 93 34.79 59.01 8.14
CA PRO A 93 35.03 57.59 8.51
C PRO A 93 33.95 56.81 9.32
N SER A 94 33.96 55.48 9.15
CA SER A 94 33.89 54.37 10.16
C SER A 94 32.76 54.32 11.24
N THR A 95 32.28 53.16 11.71
CA THR A 95 32.73 51.74 11.62
C THR A 95 31.57 50.75 11.38
N VAL A 96 31.82 49.65 10.65
CA VAL A 96 30.98 48.43 10.62
C VAL A 96 31.88 47.19 10.62
N THR A 97 31.44 46.15 11.33
CA THR A 97 31.72 44.71 11.09
C THR A 97 30.45 43.98 11.54
N THR A 98 29.76 43.18 10.75
CA THR A 98 30.23 42.15 9.80
C THR A 98 29.86 42.42 8.33
N THR A 99 30.42 41.61 7.41
CA THR A 99 30.13 41.66 5.96
C THR A 99 30.01 40.26 5.36
N ALA A 100 28.86 39.96 4.77
CA ALA A 100 28.75 38.99 3.66
C ALA A 100 29.08 39.71 2.33
N SER A 101 29.04 39.00 1.19
CA SER A 101 29.24 39.61 -0.14
C SER A 101 28.44 38.88 -1.23
N THR A 102 27.87 39.66 -2.16
CA THR A 102 26.96 39.23 -3.23
C THR A 102 27.54 39.56 -4.64
N PRO A 103 26.98 39.02 -5.75
CA PRO A 103 27.80 38.56 -6.89
C PRO A 103 27.61 39.29 -8.26
N VAL A 104 27.98 38.58 -9.36
CA VAL A 104 27.80 38.80 -10.84
C VAL A 104 28.60 39.89 -11.59
N THR A 105 29.10 39.69 -12.84
CA THR A 105 29.19 38.50 -13.74
C THR A 105 30.66 38.21 -14.20
N THR A 106 31.21 38.28 -15.45
CA THR A 106 30.73 38.69 -16.81
C THR A 106 31.64 38.21 -17.97
N THR A 107 31.07 37.63 -19.05
CA THR A 107 31.62 37.40 -20.42
C THR A 107 32.79 36.43 -20.68
N ALA A 108 32.87 35.90 -21.92
CA ALA A 108 33.73 34.76 -22.34
C ALA A 108 34.44 34.95 -23.70
N THR A 109 35.41 34.09 -24.04
CA THR A 109 35.70 33.62 -25.43
C THR A 109 36.71 32.43 -25.46
N LEU A 110 36.57 31.55 -26.47
CA LEU A 110 37.53 30.50 -26.89
C LEU A 110 38.43 31.04 -28.02
N PRO A 111 39.67 30.54 -28.28
CA PRO A 111 39.84 29.27 -29.04
C PRO A 111 41.15 28.43 -28.89
N VAL A 112 40.99 27.11 -29.08
CA VAL A 112 41.87 26.15 -29.82
C VAL A 112 43.26 25.73 -29.23
N SER A 113 43.54 24.44 -29.44
CA SER A 113 44.61 23.61 -28.84
C SER A 113 46.01 23.72 -29.46
N THR A 114 47.02 23.24 -28.74
CA THR A 114 48.25 22.59 -29.29
C THR A 114 48.81 21.56 -28.29
N THR A 115 49.87 20.83 -28.66
CA THR A 115 50.15 19.47 -28.16
C THR A 115 51.44 19.30 -27.33
N SER A 116 51.49 18.19 -26.57
CA SER A 116 52.68 17.35 -26.29
C SER A 116 53.70 17.71 -25.17
N ALA A 117 53.71 16.83 -24.15
CA ALA A 117 54.80 15.87 -23.85
C ALA A 117 55.92 16.19 -22.81
N LEU A 118 56.18 15.14 -22.00
CA LEU A 118 57.48 14.67 -21.47
C LEU A 118 58.25 15.45 -20.38
N THR A 119 58.02 14.99 -19.12
CA THR A 119 59.04 14.55 -18.11
C THR A 119 60.09 15.53 -17.51
N PRO A 120 60.60 15.27 -16.28
CA PRO A 120 61.25 16.28 -15.42
C PRO A 120 62.79 16.19 -15.37
N VAL A 121 63.45 17.03 -14.54
CA VAL A 121 64.62 16.69 -13.66
C VAL A 121 65.18 17.91 -12.88
N THR A 122 65.75 17.68 -11.68
CA THR A 122 66.54 18.60 -10.80
C THR A 122 65.83 19.82 -10.16
N ALA A 123 66.29 20.41 -9.04
CA ALA A 123 67.60 20.27 -8.34
C ALA A 123 67.51 20.23 -6.78
N THR A 124 68.60 19.79 -6.16
CA THR A 124 68.88 19.79 -4.71
C THR A 124 69.35 21.16 -4.18
N THR A 125 69.31 21.38 -2.85
CA THR A 125 70.50 21.67 -2.00
C THR A 125 70.17 22.10 -0.56
N ALA A 126 70.86 21.51 0.43
CA ALA A 126 71.32 22.13 1.68
C ALA A 126 72.24 21.13 2.43
N SER A 127 73.30 21.59 3.11
CA SER A 127 74.18 20.72 3.90
C SER A 127 75.01 21.46 4.96
N ASP A 128 75.10 20.83 6.14
CA ASP A 128 76.16 20.89 7.18
C ASP A 128 76.56 22.22 7.86
N SER A 129 76.43 22.25 9.20
CA SER A 129 77.55 22.60 10.10
C SER A 129 77.29 22.00 11.51
N THR A 130 78.35 21.74 12.28
CA THR A 130 78.30 20.92 13.53
C THR A 130 78.69 21.69 14.82
N PRO A 131 79.26 21.09 15.91
CA PRO A 131 78.53 20.86 17.17
C PRO A 131 79.18 21.52 18.41
N VAL A 132 78.66 21.29 19.64
CA VAL A 132 79.43 21.18 20.92
C VAL A 132 78.53 20.87 22.14
N ALA A 133 79.09 20.23 23.17
CA ALA A 133 78.57 20.09 24.55
C ALA A 133 79.73 20.34 25.56
N PRO A 134 79.54 20.63 26.88
CA PRO A 134 79.25 19.55 27.86
C PRO A 134 78.63 19.98 29.25
N THR A 135 78.65 19.03 30.21
CA THR A 135 78.69 19.17 31.70
C THR A 135 77.42 19.46 32.55
N ALA A 136 77.29 18.69 33.64
CA ALA A 136 76.39 18.87 34.81
C ALA A 136 77.23 19.19 36.09
N PRO A 137 76.68 19.33 37.32
CA PRO A 137 76.46 18.14 38.22
C PRO A 137 75.49 18.27 39.45
N VAL A 138 75.26 17.15 40.20
CA VAL A 138 75.12 17.06 41.72
C VAL A 138 73.87 17.70 42.40
N THR A 139 73.12 17.11 43.38
CA THR A 139 73.14 15.81 44.14
C THR A 139 71.81 15.50 44.87
N ALA A 140 71.47 14.19 45.02
CA ALA A 140 71.13 13.38 46.23
C ALA A 140 70.24 13.95 47.40
N PRO A 141 69.51 13.11 48.20
CA PRO A 141 69.80 11.68 48.50
C PRO A 141 68.61 10.67 48.56
N ALA A 142 68.98 9.42 48.84
CA ALA A 142 68.18 8.22 49.10
C ALA A 142 67.58 8.16 50.54
N ALA A 143 66.68 7.26 50.93
CA ALA A 143 65.68 6.41 50.23
C ALA A 143 64.77 5.69 51.27
N THR A 144 63.62 5.18 50.84
CA THR A 144 62.82 4.16 51.58
C THR A 144 62.18 3.18 50.61
N THR A 145 62.30 1.88 50.89
CA THR A 145 61.75 0.79 50.06
C THR A 145 60.26 0.55 50.34
N VAL A 146 59.43 0.57 49.29
CA VAL A 146 58.12 -0.09 49.26
C VAL A 146 58.01 -0.86 47.94
N THR A 147 57.61 -2.12 48.01
CA THR A 147 57.40 -2.98 46.84
C THR A 147 56.09 -2.63 46.14
N GLN A 148 56.16 -2.19 44.89
CA GLN A 148 54.99 -2.15 43.98
C GLN A 148 54.93 -3.45 43.16
N PRO A 149 53.73 -4.01 42.91
CA PRO A 149 53.56 -5.10 41.97
C PRO A 149 53.68 -4.59 40.53
N THR A 150 54.51 -5.24 39.72
CA THR A 150 54.62 -4.96 38.29
C THR A 150 53.49 -5.64 37.51
N THR A 151 52.31 -5.02 37.48
CA THR A 151 51.35 -5.27 36.40
C THR A 151 51.80 -4.49 35.18
N GLN A 152 52.73 -5.10 34.43
CA GLN A 152 53.08 -4.67 33.08
C GLN A 152 51.79 -4.62 32.24
N ALA A 153 51.58 -3.57 31.46
CA ALA A 153 50.52 -3.58 30.44
C ALA A 153 50.76 -4.78 29.51
N PRO A 154 49.71 -5.49 29.04
CA PRO A 154 49.89 -6.58 28.10
C PRO A 154 50.67 -6.05 26.89
N ALA A 155 51.77 -6.72 26.55
CA ALA A 155 52.55 -6.35 25.38
C ALA A 155 51.73 -6.65 24.13
N SER A 156 51.72 -5.73 23.15
CA SER A 156 51.07 -5.96 21.85
C SER A 156 51.49 -7.30 21.26
N SER A 157 50.54 -8.21 21.14
CA SER A 157 50.70 -9.42 20.35
C SER A 157 50.35 -9.07 18.90
N VAL A 158 51.37 -9.10 18.04
CA VAL A 158 51.26 -8.80 16.60
C VAL A 158 51.26 -10.10 15.79
N ALA A 159 50.16 -10.43 15.13
CA ALA A 159 50.11 -11.51 14.15
C ALA A 159 50.80 -11.06 12.86
N SER A 160 51.85 -11.77 12.45
CA SER A 160 52.69 -11.39 11.30
C SER A 160 53.45 -12.55 10.64
N THR A 161 53.45 -13.74 11.25
CA THR A 161 54.17 -14.93 10.77
C THR A 161 53.23 -16.02 10.25
N ALA A 162 53.79 -16.98 9.51
CA ALA A 162 53.04 -18.10 8.93
C ALA A 162 52.21 -18.90 9.95
N ASN A 163 52.64 -18.95 11.22
CA ASN A 163 51.97 -19.72 12.28
C ASN A 163 50.83 -18.95 12.97
N ASP A 164 50.73 -17.64 12.76
CA ASP A 164 49.82 -16.75 13.49
C ASP A 164 48.44 -16.68 12.82
N PHE A 165 48.34 -17.22 11.60
CA PHE A 165 47.17 -17.21 10.74
C PHE A 165 46.72 -18.61 10.34
N LEU A 166 45.45 -18.74 9.96
CA LEU A 166 44.92 -19.88 9.24
C LEU A 166 44.96 -19.56 7.74
N TRP A 167 45.27 -20.57 6.92
CA TRP A 167 45.52 -20.41 5.49
C TRP A 167 44.70 -21.41 4.67
N ASP A 168 44.17 -20.94 3.54
CA ASP A 168 43.85 -21.77 2.38
C ASP A 168 44.90 -21.49 1.28
N THR A 169 45.24 -22.49 0.45
CA THR A 169 46.41 -22.42 -0.46
C THR A 169 46.16 -23.10 -1.79
N ASP A 170 46.33 -22.36 -2.89
CA ASP A 170 46.39 -22.95 -4.23
C ASP A 170 47.83 -23.35 -4.56
N ASP A 171 48.07 -24.65 -4.48
CA ASP A 171 49.33 -25.31 -4.78
C ASP A 171 49.73 -25.27 -6.27
N THR A 172 48.80 -24.89 -7.16
CA THR A 172 48.96 -24.75 -8.61
C THR A 172 49.48 -23.36 -8.98
N ASN A 173 48.86 -22.31 -8.42
CA ASN A 173 49.19 -20.91 -8.71
C ASN A 173 50.16 -20.29 -7.68
N LEU A 174 50.49 -21.03 -6.61
CA LEU A 174 51.32 -20.57 -5.48
C LEU A 174 50.74 -19.31 -4.80
N THR A 175 49.44 -19.32 -4.57
CA THR A 175 48.71 -18.27 -3.86
C THR A 175 48.13 -18.77 -2.54
N ALA A 176 47.93 -17.86 -1.59
CA ALA A 176 47.37 -18.15 -0.27
C ALA A 176 46.33 -17.10 0.16
N SER A 177 45.31 -17.57 0.86
CA SER A 177 44.19 -16.80 1.41
C SER A 177 44.26 -16.87 2.94
N VAL A 178 44.18 -15.73 3.64
CA VAL A 178 44.05 -15.74 5.11
C VAL A 178 42.61 -16.11 5.48
N THR A 179 42.39 -17.26 6.10
CA THR A 179 41.07 -17.76 6.52
C THR A 179 40.80 -17.59 8.02
N GLY A 180 41.74 -17.03 8.77
CA GLY A 180 41.54 -16.60 10.15
C GLY A 180 42.84 -16.45 10.94
N ILE A 181 42.72 -16.40 12.26
CA ILE A 181 43.82 -16.12 13.18
C ILE A 181 44.04 -17.24 14.22
N ASN A 182 45.30 -17.52 14.55
CA ASN A 182 45.72 -18.61 15.43
C ASN A 182 46.31 -18.05 16.74
N GLY A 183 45.48 -17.36 17.54
CA GLY A 183 45.84 -16.82 18.85
C GLY A 183 45.18 -15.48 19.17
N ASP A 184 45.41 -14.99 20.39
CA ASP A 184 44.91 -13.70 20.87
C ASP A 184 45.90 -12.57 20.53
N TYR A 185 45.62 -11.88 19.42
CA TYR A 185 46.43 -10.77 18.90
C TYR A 185 45.65 -9.45 18.96
N THR A 186 46.33 -8.38 19.36
CA THR A 186 45.78 -7.00 19.32
C THR A 186 46.06 -6.31 17.99
N GLU A 187 47.13 -6.72 17.31
CA GLU A 187 47.56 -6.12 16.04
C GLU A 187 47.69 -7.22 14.98
N VAL A 188 47.15 -6.99 13.79
CA VAL A 188 47.22 -7.93 12.65
C VAL A 188 47.97 -7.27 11.50
N ASN A 189 49.03 -7.91 11.02
CA ASN A 189 49.86 -7.44 9.92
C ASN A 189 49.94 -8.54 8.86
N ILE A 190 49.08 -8.47 7.84
CA ILE A 190 48.92 -9.53 6.84
C ILE A 190 50.09 -9.46 5.85
N PRO A 191 50.99 -10.46 5.81
CA PRO A 191 52.21 -10.39 5.00
C PRO A 191 51.91 -10.57 3.51
N SER A 192 52.74 -10.00 2.64
CA SER A 192 52.60 -10.13 1.18
C SER A 192 52.94 -11.53 0.63
N THR A 193 53.75 -12.29 1.36
CA THR A 193 54.16 -13.66 1.03
C THR A 193 54.30 -14.49 2.31
N VAL A 194 54.01 -15.79 2.23
CA VAL A 194 54.13 -16.72 3.34
C VAL A 194 54.92 -17.97 2.93
N ASN A 195 55.78 -18.49 3.80
CA ASN A 195 56.39 -19.80 3.62
C ASN A 195 55.59 -20.86 4.38
N LEU A 196 55.00 -21.82 3.67
CA LEU A 196 54.26 -22.95 4.23
C LEU A 196 54.86 -24.23 3.65
N ASN A 197 55.18 -25.21 4.49
CA ASN A 197 55.72 -26.52 4.08
C ASN A 197 56.93 -26.45 3.11
N SER A 198 57.81 -25.46 3.28
CA SER A 198 58.97 -25.16 2.41
C SER A 198 58.64 -24.60 1.00
N LYS A 199 57.37 -24.30 0.70
CA LYS A 199 56.95 -23.53 -0.47
C LYS A 199 56.70 -22.07 -0.07
N ASN A 200 56.96 -21.14 -1.00
CA ASN A 200 56.54 -19.75 -0.86
C ASN A 200 55.23 -19.54 -1.62
N TYR A 201 54.26 -18.88 -0.99
CA TYR A 201 52.99 -18.47 -1.60
C TYR A 201 52.89 -16.94 -1.55
N ASN A 202 52.30 -16.36 -2.59
CA ASN A 202 51.87 -14.96 -2.59
C ASN A 202 50.54 -14.87 -1.82
N VAL A 203 50.42 -13.95 -0.87
CA VAL A 203 49.17 -13.79 -0.10
C VAL A 203 48.25 -12.86 -0.88
N THR A 204 47.24 -13.44 -1.52
CA THR A 204 46.41 -12.72 -2.49
C THR A 204 45.05 -12.31 -1.94
N SER A 205 44.61 -12.83 -0.80
CA SER A 205 43.30 -12.48 -0.25
C SER A 205 43.18 -12.66 1.26
N VAL A 206 42.22 -11.95 1.83
CA VAL A 206 41.58 -12.33 3.09
C VAL A 206 40.27 -13.02 2.73
N GLY A 207 40.04 -14.22 3.24
CA GLY A 207 38.80 -14.97 3.01
C GLY A 207 37.62 -14.35 3.74
N SER A 208 36.41 -14.58 3.21
CA SER A 208 35.16 -14.11 3.83
C SER A 208 35.07 -14.59 5.29
N ASN A 209 34.63 -13.71 6.19
CA ASN A 209 34.49 -13.92 7.64
C ASN A 209 35.78 -14.26 8.43
N ALA A 210 36.99 -14.14 7.87
CA ALA A 210 38.24 -14.60 8.50
C ALA A 210 38.49 -14.07 9.94
N PHE A 211 38.11 -12.82 10.25
CA PHE A 211 38.29 -12.20 11.56
C PHE A 211 36.94 -11.76 12.19
N VAL A 212 35.80 -12.26 11.69
CA VAL A 212 34.46 -11.80 12.10
C VAL A 212 34.26 -11.91 13.62
N GLY A 213 33.71 -10.85 14.22
CA GLY A 213 33.39 -10.80 15.65
C GLY A 213 34.60 -10.87 16.60
N ASN A 214 35.85 -10.74 16.12
CA ASN A 214 37.04 -10.81 16.96
C ASN A 214 37.04 -9.69 18.01
N THR A 215 37.18 -10.03 19.30
CA THR A 215 37.09 -9.03 20.38
C THR A 215 38.40 -8.35 20.75
N ASN A 216 39.53 -8.83 20.23
CA ASN A 216 40.87 -8.45 20.69
C ASN A 216 41.62 -7.54 19.72
N ILE A 217 41.36 -7.64 18.41
CA ILE A 217 42.03 -6.84 17.37
C ILE A 217 41.66 -5.35 17.51
N THR A 218 42.67 -4.50 17.56
CA THR A 218 42.55 -3.03 17.56
C THR A 218 43.07 -2.38 16.27
N SER A 219 43.98 -3.04 15.55
CA SER A 219 44.50 -2.54 14.28
C SER A 219 44.85 -3.63 13.28
N VAL A 220 44.58 -3.36 12.00
CA VAL A 220 44.90 -4.21 10.85
C VAL A 220 45.85 -3.45 9.91
N THR A 221 46.86 -4.12 9.37
CA THR A 221 47.71 -3.65 8.27
C THR A 221 47.62 -4.65 7.12
N ILE A 222 47.26 -4.17 5.94
CA ILE A 222 47.22 -4.90 4.68
C ILE A 222 48.44 -4.49 3.86
N ASN A 223 49.39 -5.41 3.68
CA ASN A 223 50.55 -5.16 2.82
C ASN A 223 50.22 -5.37 1.33
N ASP A 224 51.12 -4.91 0.49
CA ASP A 224 51.10 -5.06 -0.97
C ASP A 224 51.02 -6.53 -1.44
N GLY A 225 50.44 -6.78 -2.61
CA GLY A 225 50.23 -8.11 -3.18
C GLY A 225 48.86 -8.75 -2.86
N LEU A 226 48.17 -8.29 -1.81
CA LEU A 226 46.76 -8.65 -1.57
C LEU A 226 45.88 -8.06 -2.68
N GLN A 227 44.93 -8.83 -3.20
CA GLN A 227 44.05 -8.47 -4.32
C GLN A 227 42.58 -8.32 -3.88
N THR A 228 42.13 -9.09 -2.88
CA THR A 228 40.75 -9.02 -2.36
C THR A 228 40.68 -9.09 -0.84
N ILE A 229 39.73 -8.37 -0.27
CA ILE A 229 39.23 -8.59 1.09
C ILE A 229 37.83 -9.18 0.95
N GLY A 230 37.62 -10.41 1.40
CA GLY A 230 36.35 -11.12 1.27
C GLY A 230 35.24 -10.64 2.21
N ASP A 231 34.03 -11.14 1.99
CA ASP A 231 32.82 -10.62 2.62
C ASP A 231 32.82 -10.84 4.14
N GLY A 232 32.49 -9.81 4.91
CA GLY A 232 32.53 -9.83 6.38
C GLY A 232 33.91 -10.11 7.00
N ALA A 233 35.00 -10.02 6.22
CA ALA A 233 36.35 -10.44 6.65
C ALA A 233 36.80 -9.82 7.99
N PHE A 234 36.44 -8.57 8.26
CA PHE A 234 36.72 -7.83 9.49
C PHE A 234 35.43 -7.25 10.12
N ALA A 235 34.28 -7.87 9.88
CA ALA A 235 32.98 -7.42 10.40
C ALA A 235 32.85 -7.63 11.92
N TYR A 236 32.10 -6.75 12.58
CA TYR A 236 31.72 -6.80 14.00
C TYR A 236 32.92 -6.89 14.98
N ILE A 237 34.09 -6.36 14.62
CA ILE A 237 35.29 -6.31 15.49
C ILE A 237 35.18 -5.07 16.38
N PRO A 238 34.70 -5.14 17.63
CA PRO A 238 34.17 -3.98 18.35
C PRO A 238 35.24 -3.02 18.90
N ASN A 239 36.49 -3.19 18.51
CA ASN A 239 37.66 -2.44 18.98
C ASN A 239 38.62 -2.00 17.84
N LEU A 240 38.30 -2.27 16.56
CA LEU A 240 39.17 -2.00 15.42
C LEU A 240 39.16 -0.51 15.04
N THR A 241 40.05 0.28 15.64
CA THR A 241 40.14 1.71 15.35
C THR A 241 40.84 2.01 14.04
N THR A 242 41.75 1.14 13.59
CA THR A 242 42.75 1.49 12.55
C THR A 242 42.93 0.38 11.52
N VAL A 243 42.70 0.72 10.25
CA VAL A 243 42.92 -0.16 9.10
C VAL A 243 43.89 0.52 8.13
N ASP A 244 45.14 0.07 8.08
CA ASP A 244 46.15 0.58 7.15
C ASP A 244 46.18 -0.28 5.88
N MET A 245 45.60 0.26 4.79
CA MET A 245 45.69 -0.28 3.43
C MET A 245 46.63 0.55 2.53
N SER A 246 47.24 1.60 3.06
CA SER A 246 47.97 2.64 2.29
C SER A 246 49.19 2.14 1.51
N LYS A 247 49.70 0.96 1.86
CA LYS A 247 50.87 0.33 1.22
C LYS A 247 50.51 -0.60 0.07
N ASN A 248 49.23 -0.93 -0.11
CA ASN A 248 48.81 -1.93 -1.10
C ASN A 248 48.52 -1.28 -2.46
N THR A 249 49.05 -1.89 -3.53
CA THR A 249 48.93 -1.41 -4.92
C THR A 249 48.21 -2.39 -5.85
N THR A 250 47.59 -3.43 -5.29
CA THR A 250 47.00 -4.57 -6.02
C THR A 250 45.57 -4.94 -5.59
N LEU A 251 45.06 -4.35 -4.50
CA LEU A 251 43.74 -4.60 -3.92
C LEU A 251 42.66 -4.00 -4.80
N THR A 252 41.96 -4.82 -5.59
CA THR A 252 40.90 -4.35 -6.50
C THR A 252 39.55 -4.22 -5.80
N THR A 253 39.32 -5.02 -4.76
CA THR A 253 37.98 -5.30 -4.24
C THR A 253 37.97 -5.40 -2.72
N ILE A 254 37.09 -4.60 -2.10
CA ILE A 254 36.66 -4.75 -0.72
C ILE A 254 35.25 -5.34 -0.79
N GLY A 255 35.07 -6.56 -0.27
CA GLY A 255 33.82 -7.32 -0.34
C GLY A 255 32.71 -6.75 0.54
N ASN A 256 31.55 -7.41 0.52
CA ASN A 256 30.38 -6.94 1.26
C ASN A 256 30.58 -7.11 2.77
N ASP A 257 29.94 -6.29 3.62
CA ASP A 257 30.11 -6.28 5.08
C ASP A 257 31.56 -6.10 5.59
N ALA A 258 32.58 -5.89 4.74
CA ALA A 258 33.98 -6.22 5.04
C ALA A 258 34.53 -5.63 6.35
N PHE A 259 34.08 -4.44 6.76
CA PHE A 259 34.41 -3.76 8.02
C PHE A 259 33.15 -3.28 8.77
N THR A 260 31.95 -3.83 8.49
CA THR A 260 30.70 -3.36 9.12
C THR A 260 30.76 -3.45 10.66
N SER A 261 30.22 -2.45 11.36
CA SER A 261 30.13 -2.38 12.83
C SER A 261 31.47 -2.45 13.60
N SER A 262 32.61 -2.20 12.96
CA SER A 262 33.95 -2.42 13.55
C SER A 262 34.61 -1.20 14.23
N LYS A 263 33.94 -0.03 14.21
CA LYS A 263 34.36 1.24 14.84
C LYS A 263 35.67 1.85 14.29
N VAL A 264 35.97 1.62 13.02
CA VAL A 264 37.09 2.25 12.30
C VAL A 264 36.95 3.77 12.37
N SER A 265 38.03 4.51 12.64
CA SER A 265 37.98 5.98 12.77
C SER A 265 38.36 6.74 11.49
N THR A 266 39.13 6.10 10.61
CA THR A 266 39.69 6.67 9.39
C THR A 266 39.92 5.57 8.35
N VAL A 267 39.52 5.79 7.11
CA VAL A 267 39.72 4.83 6.00
C VAL A 267 40.44 5.51 4.84
N ASP A 268 41.61 4.99 4.48
CA ASP A 268 42.33 5.33 3.25
C ASP A 268 42.10 4.22 2.21
N ILE A 269 41.34 4.51 1.16
CA ILE A 269 41.11 3.59 0.04
C ILE A 269 42.31 3.69 -0.93
N PRO A 270 43.07 2.62 -1.19
CA PRO A 270 44.24 2.69 -2.06
C PRO A 270 43.87 2.73 -3.55
N SER A 271 44.74 3.32 -4.37
CA SER A 271 44.55 3.58 -5.82
C SER A 271 44.49 2.35 -6.75
N SER A 272 44.26 1.17 -6.17
CA SER A 272 43.98 -0.07 -6.89
C SER A 272 42.52 -0.50 -6.76
N VAL A 273 41.78 0.03 -5.77
CA VAL A 273 40.37 -0.28 -5.54
C VAL A 273 39.53 0.46 -6.57
N THR A 274 38.70 -0.29 -7.30
CA THR A 274 37.73 0.26 -8.26
C THR A 274 36.29 0.19 -7.74
N SER A 275 36.00 -0.72 -6.80
CA SER A 275 34.68 -0.88 -6.18
C SER A 275 34.79 -1.15 -4.70
N ILE A 276 33.91 -0.51 -3.92
CA ILE A 276 33.60 -0.86 -2.54
C ILE A 276 32.29 -1.67 -2.56
N GLY A 277 32.26 -2.80 -1.86
CA GLY A 277 31.09 -3.67 -1.75
C GLY A 277 29.94 -3.08 -0.93
N ASP A 278 28.83 -3.79 -0.87
CA ASP A 278 27.66 -3.38 -0.08
C ASP A 278 27.94 -3.51 1.42
N ASP A 279 27.41 -2.61 2.24
CA ASP A 279 27.55 -2.58 3.71
C ASP A 279 29.03 -2.53 4.21
N ALA A 280 29.99 -2.30 3.31
CA ALA A 280 31.41 -2.61 3.54
C ALA A 280 32.08 -1.83 4.67
N PHE A 281 31.62 -0.61 4.97
CA PHE A 281 32.03 0.21 6.10
C PHE A 281 30.85 0.68 6.95
N ALA A 282 29.66 0.09 6.82
CA ALA A 282 28.47 0.52 7.55
C ALA A 282 28.63 0.44 9.09
N TYR A 283 27.86 1.26 9.81
CA TYR A 283 27.75 1.35 11.27
C TYR A 283 29.08 1.64 12.00
N ASN A 284 30.09 2.17 11.29
CA ASN A 284 31.34 2.65 11.86
C ASN A 284 31.17 4.08 12.39
N SER A 285 30.28 4.25 13.37
CA SER A 285 29.98 5.50 14.11
C SER A 285 31.18 6.24 14.77
N ASN A 286 32.43 5.85 14.51
CA ASN A 286 33.66 6.59 14.82
C ASN A 286 34.37 7.17 13.58
N LEU A 287 33.99 6.78 12.36
CA LEU A 287 34.59 7.21 11.12
C LEU A 287 34.37 8.71 10.95
N SER A 288 35.45 9.49 10.96
CA SER A 288 35.39 10.95 10.74
C SER A 288 35.96 11.37 9.40
N THR A 289 36.59 10.45 8.67
CA THR A 289 37.32 10.74 7.43
C THR A 289 37.43 9.49 6.58
N VAL A 290 36.91 9.55 5.36
CA VAL A 290 37.19 8.59 4.29
C VAL A 290 37.93 9.30 3.16
N ASN A 291 39.07 8.76 2.75
CA ASN A 291 39.85 9.23 1.63
C ASN A 291 39.64 8.27 0.44
N LEU A 292 38.88 8.72 -0.55
CA LEU A 292 38.52 7.94 -1.75
C LEU A 292 39.47 8.29 -2.91
N ASP A 293 40.15 7.29 -3.48
CA ASP A 293 41.11 7.51 -4.58
C ASP A 293 40.44 7.72 -5.95
N PRO A 294 41.02 8.54 -6.86
CA PRO A 294 40.61 8.65 -8.26
C PRO A 294 40.57 7.37 -9.12
N SER A 295 40.91 6.19 -8.59
CA SER A 295 40.62 4.89 -9.20
C SER A 295 39.18 4.40 -9.00
N LEU A 296 38.48 4.90 -7.96
CA LEU A 296 37.18 4.38 -7.53
C LEU A 296 36.05 4.74 -8.51
N THR A 297 35.32 3.74 -9.00
CA THR A 297 34.16 3.93 -9.89
C THR A 297 32.82 3.68 -9.23
N THR A 298 32.77 2.84 -8.19
CA THR A 298 31.51 2.34 -7.63
C THR A 298 31.55 2.31 -6.10
N ILE A 299 30.49 2.83 -5.48
CA ILE A 299 30.22 2.71 -4.04
C ILE A 299 28.96 1.85 -3.91
N GLY A 300 29.04 0.74 -3.17
CA GLY A 300 27.95 -0.23 -2.99
C GLY A 300 26.76 0.33 -2.19
N LYS A 301 25.71 -0.50 -2.07
CA LYS A 301 24.54 -0.22 -1.24
C LYS A 301 24.93 -0.17 0.24
N GLU A 302 24.37 0.74 1.03
CA GLU A 302 24.64 0.92 2.47
C GLU A 302 26.14 1.04 2.85
N ALA A 303 27.04 1.29 1.88
CA ALA A 303 28.48 1.08 2.04
C ALA A 303 29.16 1.89 3.16
N PHE A 304 28.59 3.03 3.57
CA PHE A 304 29.04 3.87 4.69
C PHE A 304 27.88 4.25 5.63
N ALA A 305 26.73 3.55 5.57
CA ALA A 305 25.54 3.93 6.34
C ALA A 305 25.77 4.02 7.86
N ASP A 306 25.13 4.97 8.54
CA ASP A 306 25.24 5.22 9.99
C ASP A 306 26.66 5.63 10.48
N ASP A 307 27.51 6.13 9.57
CA ASP A 307 28.84 6.70 9.87
C ASP A 307 28.75 8.15 10.39
N THR A 308 27.88 8.34 11.38
CA THR A 308 27.47 9.55 12.12
C THR A 308 28.56 10.55 12.59
N LYS A 309 29.84 10.32 12.32
CA LYS A 309 30.95 11.28 12.54
C LYS A 309 31.63 11.79 11.27
N LEU A 310 31.28 11.28 10.09
CA LEU A 310 31.85 11.71 8.81
C LEU A 310 31.36 13.13 8.50
N THR A 311 32.25 14.13 8.51
CA THR A 311 31.82 15.54 8.42
C THR A 311 31.74 16.09 7.00
N THR A 312 32.53 15.52 6.09
CA THR A 312 32.77 16.04 4.74
C THR A 312 33.05 14.88 3.80
N LEU A 313 32.27 14.74 2.73
CA LEU A 313 32.47 13.69 1.73
C LEU A 313 33.07 14.30 0.45
N THR A 314 34.21 13.79 0.00
CA THR A 314 34.81 14.17 -1.30
C THR A 314 34.79 12.97 -2.24
N LEU A 315 33.92 13.03 -3.24
CA LEU A 315 33.72 11.98 -4.24
C LEU A 315 34.67 12.24 -5.43
N PRO A 316 35.60 11.33 -5.75
CA PRO A 316 36.51 11.52 -6.88
C PRO A 316 35.75 11.53 -8.21
N SER A 317 36.29 12.25 -9.20
CA SER A 317 35.64 12.44 -10.52
C SER A 317 35.49 11.16 -11.36
N SER A 318 35.98 10.03 -10.87
CA SER A 318 35.89 8.68 -11.41
C SER A 318 34.61 7.93 -10.99
N VAL A 319 33.95 8.34 -9.90
CA VAL A 319 32.75 7.67 -9.40
C VAL A 319 31.63 7.83 -10.42
N GLN A 320 31.03 6.70 -10.82
CA GLN A 320 29.92 6.61 -11.77
C GLN A 320 28.60 6.24 -11.07
N THR A 321 28.65 5.50 -9.97
CA THR A 321 27.46 5.07 -9.21
C THR A 321 27.70 5.15 -7.71
N ILE A 322 26.73 5.73 -7.02
CA ILE A 322 26.52 5.62 -5.58
C ILE A 322 25.28 4.73 -5.39
N GLY A 323 25.42 3.63 -4.66
CA GLY A 323 24.35 2.66 -4.40
C GLY A 323 23.27 3.18 -3.46
N ASP A 324 22.22 2.38 -3.30
CA ASP A 324 21.08 2.69 -2.43
C ASP A 324 21.54 2.81 -0.97
N SER A 325 21.01 3.78 -0.22
CA SER A 325 21.35 4.04 1.19
C SER A 325 22.83 4.21 1.52
N ALA A 326 23.72 4.44 0.53
CA ALA A 326 25.17 4.35 0.69
C ALA A 326 25.78 5.27 1.78
N PHE A 327 25.14 6.40 2.08
CA PHE A 327 25.47 7.38 3.12
C PHE A 327 24.21 7.76 3.93
N THR A 328 23.29 6.81 4.16
CA THR A 328 22.08 7.08 4.94
C THR A 328 22.40 7.25 6.42
N SER A 329 21.72 8.20 7.09
CA SER A 329 21.91 8.52 8.51
C SER A 329 23.32 8.96 8.91
N ASP A 330 24.14 9.41 7.95
CA ASP A 330 25.48 9.99 8.16
C ASP A 330 25.40 11.42 8.70
N THR A 331 24.56 11.63 9.73
CA THR A 331 24.14 12.90 10.36
C THR A 331 25.23 13.93 10.70
N GLY A 332 26.51 13.59 10.59
CA GLY A 332 27.65 14.51 10.65
C GLY A 332 27.98 15.22 9.32
N ILE A 333 27.55 14.71 8.15
CA ILE A 333 27.92 15.26 6.84
C ILE A 333 27.35 16.68 6.71
N THR A 334 28.23 17.62 6.40
CA THR A 334 27.88 19.05 6.21
C THR A 334 28.02 19.51 4.76
N GLU A 335 28.80 18.78 3.96
CA GLU A 335 29.24 19.15 2.61
C GLU A 335 29.54 17.87 1.79
N VAL A 336 29.00 17.79 0.57
CA VAL A 336 29.29 16.73 -0.41
C VAL A 336 29.94 17.33 -1.65
N ASN A 337 31.23 17.08 -1.83
CA ASN A 337 32.04 17.62 -2.93
C ASN A 337 32.23 16.60 -4.06
N PHE A 338 31.64 16.85 -5.23
CA PHE A 338 31.90 16.07 -6.45
C PHE A 338 33.16 16.59 -7.17
N GLY A 339 34.10 15.70 -7.49
CA GLY A 339 35.34 16.03 -8.19
C GLY A 339 35.09 16.70 -9.56
N SER A 340 35.96 17.65 -9.93
CA SER A 340 35.81 18.44 -11.16
C SER A 340 35.76 17.56 -12.43
N ASN A 341 34.74 17.78 -13.27
CA ASN A 341 34.39 16.89 -14.39
C ASN A 341 34.01 15.47 -13.92
N SER A 342 33.15 15.39 -12.89
CA SER A 342 32.58 14.15 -12.37
C SER A 342 31.99 13.27 -13.49
N GLN A 343 32.07 11.97 -13.29
CA GLN A 343 31.49 10.95 -14.18
C GLN A 343 30.20 10.35 -13.60
N LEU A 344 29.74 10.81 -12.43
CA LEU A 344 28.59 10.26 -11.71
C LEU A 344 27.36 10.22 -12.61
N LYS A 345 26.67 9.08 -12.65
CA LYS A 345 25.47 8.80 -13.44
C LYS A 345 24.23 8.61 -12.58
N THR A 346 24.37 7.93 -11.45
CA THR A 346 23.26 7.54 -10.58
C THR A 346 23.59 7.80 -9.12
N ILE A 347 22.63 8.42 -8.42
CA ILE A 347 22.50 8.38 -6.96
C ILE A 347 21.35 7.42 -6.67
N GLY A 348 21.60 6.35 -5.91
CA GLY A 348 20.61 5.32 -5.58
C GLY A 348 19.51 5.77 -4.63
N ASP A 349 18.59 4.86 -4.34
CA ASP A 349 17.43 5.12 -3.49
C ASP A 349 17.88 5.34 -2.03
N ASN A 350 17.38 6.37 -1.36
CA ASN A 350 17.75 6.78 0.01
C ASN A 350 19.27 7.03 0.23
N ALA A 351 20.06 7.18 -0.83
CA ALA A 351 21.53 7.19 -0.78
C ALA A 351 22.17 8.21 0.18
N PHE A 352 21.50 9.32 0.46
CA PHE A 352 21.88 10.36 1.42
C PHE A 352 20.74 10.68 2.42
N ALA A 353 19.72 9.82 2.58
CA ALA A 353 18.60 10.11 3.46
C ALA A 353 19.03 10.33 4.92
N TYR A 354 18.35 11.25 5.61
CA TYR A 354 18.55 11.65 7.00
C TYR A 354 19.92 12.30 7.30
N ASN A 355 20.55 12.95 6.32
CA ASN A 355 21.74 13.78 6.49
C ASN A 355 21.40 15.17 7.03
N VAL A 356 20.86 15.21 8.25
CA VAL A 356 20.33 16.38 8.96
C VAL A 356 21.28 17.59 9.13
N SER A 357 22.56 17.45 8.77
CA SER A 357 23.59 18.49 8.83
C SER A 357 24.05 19.01 7.47
N LEU A 358 23.61 18.41 6.35
CA LEU A 358 23.97 18.81 4.99
C LEU A 358 23.35 20.18 4.69
N ASN A 359 24.14 21.14 4.20
CA ASN A 359 23.71 22.55 4.10
C ASN A 359 23.29 22.95 2.69
N ASP A 360 24.00 22.46 1.67
CA ASP A 360 23.69 22.66 0.26
C ASP A 360 24.29 21.53 -0.59
N ILE A 361 23.74 21.32 -1.78
CA ILE A 361 24.30 20.37 -2.75
C ILE A 361 24.21 20.91 -4.18
N THR A 362 25.29 20.73 -4.94
CA THR A 362 25.37 21.01 -6.38
C THR A 362 25.57 19.70 -7.13
N LEU A 363 24.51 19.20 -7.76
CA LEU A 363 24.55 17.93 -8.50
C LEU A 363 25.32 18.11 -9.82
N PRO A 364 26.23 17.20 -10.19
CA PRO A 364 27.11 17.38 -11.34
C PRO A 364 26.38 17.21 -12.68
N ASP A 365 26.81 17.93 -13.71
CA ASP A 365 26.29 17.84 -15.09
C ASP A 365 26.28 16.43 -15.69
N SER A 366 27.06 15.52 -15.13
CA SER A 366 27.14 14.12 -15.57
C SER A 366 25.95 13.27 -15.11
N LEU A 367 25.28 13.66 -14.02
CA LEU A 367 24.26 12.88 -13.33
C LEU A 367 23.03 12.71 -14.23
N ALA A 368 22.52 11.48 -14.34
CA ALA A 368 21.35 11.16 -15.16
C ALA A 368 20.08 11.00 -14.31
N SER A 369 20.20 10.47 -13.08
CA SER A 369 19.06 10.27 -12.17
C SER A 369 19.45 10.42 -10.69
N VAL A 370 18.50 10.96 -9.92
CA VAL A 370 18.43 10.87 -8.46
C VAL A 370 17.35 9.83 -8.11
N GLY A 371 17.65 8.86 -7.26
CA GLY A 371 16.74 7.79 -6.84
C GLY A 371 15.62 8.24 -5.89
N ASP A 372 14.78 7.29 -5.51
CA ASP A 372 13.64 7.51 -4.61
C ASP A 372 14.14 7.74 -3.17
N GLY A 373 13.63 8.77 -2.49
CA GLY A 373 14.03 9.14 -1.14
C GLY A 373 15.49 9.60 -0.98
N ALA A 374 16.20 9.88 -2.07
CA ALA A 374 17.66 10.01 -2.07
C ALA A 374 18.25 11.00 -1.04
N PHE A 375 17.56 12.10 -0.71
CA PHE A 375 17.91 13.09 0.32
C PHE A 375 16.75 13.27 1.33
N LEU A 376 15.97 12.19 1.57
CA LEU A 376 14.78 12.21 2.42
C LEU A 376 15.08 12.75 3.83
N SER A 377 14.39 13.82 4.20
CA SER A 377 14.48 14.45 5.52
C SER A 377 15.88 14.97 5.86
N ASP A 378 16.57 15.52 4.88
CA ASP A 378 17.84 16.23 5.05
C ASP A 378 17.57 17.63 5.63
N ILE A 379 17.09 17.68 6.88
CA ILE A 379 16.59 18.89 7.55
C ILE A 379 17.62 20.01 7.77
N GLY A 380 18.82 19.90 7.23
CA GLY A 380 19.81 20.98 7.11
C GLY A 380 19.74 21.73 5.77
N LEU A 381 19.20 21.09 4.72
CA LEU A 381 19.44 21.41 3.32
C LEU A 381 18.74 22.71 2.91
N GLY A 382 19.53 23.74 2.60
CA GLY A 382 19.06 25.08 2.26
C GLY A 382 19.00 25.37 0.75
N SER A 383 19.82 24.68 -0.05
CA SER A 383 19.97 24.93 -1.48
C SER A 383 20.30 23.65 -2.26
N VAL A 384 19.61 23.44 -3.38
CA VAL A 384 19.83 22.34 -4.33
C VAL A 384 20.00 22.92 -5.74
N LYS A 385 21.09 22.54 -6.42
CA LYS A 385 21.35 22.93 -7.81
C LYS A 385 21.42 21.69 -8.70
N LEU A 386 20.56 21.63 -9.71
CA LEU A 386 20.42 20.46 -10.58
C LEU A 386 21.36 20.53 -11.80
N GLY A 387 22.10 19.45 -12.07
CA GLY A 387 23.03 19.35 -13.20
C GLY A 387 22.33 19.19 -14.56
N SER A 388 22.99 19.61 -15.64
CA SER A 388 22.36 19.71 -16.97
C SER A 388 22.06 18.38 -17.67
N GLY A 389 22.73 17.30 -17.30
CA GLY A 389 22.44 15.93 -17.74
C GLY A 389 21.30 15.23 -17.00
N LEU A 390 20.77 15.82 -15.91
CA LEU A 390 19.76 15.18 -15.07
C LEU A 390 18.46 14.97 -15.85
N THR A 391 17.97 13.73 -15.90
CA THR A 391 16.75 13.36 -16.63
C THR A 391 15.57 13.08 -15.71
N SER A 392 15.79 12.61 -14.49
CA SER A 392 14.74 12.31 -13.52
C SER A 392 15.16 12.65 -12.08
N VAL A 393 14.20 13.15 -11.30
CA VAL A 393 14.24 13.13 -9.83
C VAL A 393 13.23 12.10 -9.34
N GLY A 394 13.65 11.17 -8.49
CA GLY A 394 12.82 10.10 -7.93
C GLY A 394 11.68 10.59 -7.02
N ASN A 395 10.86 9.64 -6.59
CA ASN A 395 9.78 9.90 -5.64
C ASN A 395 10.37 10.25 -4.26
N ASN A 396 9.74 11.16 -3.52
CA ASN A 396 10.14 11.55 -2.15
C ASN A 396 11.59 12.04 -2.01
N ALA A 397 12.27 12.41 -3.11
CA ALA A 397 13.72 12.59 -3.14
C ALA A 397 14.27 13.67 -2.18
N PHE A 398 13.47 14.70 -1.86
CA PHE A 398 13.76 15.81 -0.94
C PHE A 398 12.57 16.04 0.04
N LEU A 399 11.85 14.95 0.37
CA LEU A 399 10.64 14.98 1.20
C LEU A 399 10.99 15.35 2.66
N TYR A 400 10.26 16.33 3.22
CA TYR A 400 10.45 16.85 4.59
C TYR A 400 11.83 17.48 4.88
N ASP A 401 12.50 18.08 3.90
CA ASP A 401 13.74 18.84 4.16
C ASP A 401 13.48 20.15 4.94
N ASN A 402 12.25 20.69 4.88
CA ASN A 402 11.75 21.86 5.62
C ASN A 402 12.56 23.19 5.48
N LYS A 403 13.71 23.20 4.81
CA LYS A 403 14.63 24.36 4.69
C LYS A 403 15.09 24.65 3.27
N LEU A 404 14.69 23.87 2.27
CA LEU A 404 15.19 23.93 0.89
C LEU A 404 14.65 25.15 0.13
N THR A 405 14.98 26.34 0.61
CA THR A 405 14.43 27.61 0.10
C THR A 405 14.91 27.98 -1.31
N ASP A 406 16.07 27.45 -1.75
CA ASP A 406 16.75 27.77 -3.01
C ASP A 406 16.91 26.53 -3.91
N LEU A 407 15.90 26.26 -4.75
CA LEU A 407 15.92 25.17 -5.74
C LEU A 407 16.22 25.71 -7.15
N ASP A 408 17.45 25.52 -7.63
CA ASP A 408 17.88 25.96 -8.96
C ASP A 408 17.61 24.89 -10.03
N LEU A 409 16.49 25.05 -10.73
CA LEU A 409 16.12 24.27 -11.93
C LEU A 409 16.75 24.79 -13.23
N SER A 410 17.41 25.95 -13.23
CA SER A 410 17.76 26.68 -14.47
C SER A 410 18.78 25.96 -15.35
N ASN A 411 19.65 25.14 -14.73
CA ASN A 411 20.64 24.34 -15.44
C ASN A 411 20.11 22.97 -15.90
N ALA A 412 18.93 22.52 -15.43
CA ALA A 412 18.39 21.16 -15.59
C ALA A 412 17.86 20.83 -17.00
N THR A 413 18.62 21.16 -18.04
CA THR A 413 18.14 21.17 -19.44
C THR A 413 17.72 19.80 -20.00
N SER A 414 18.06 18.69 -19.34
CA SER A 414 17.64 17.34 -19.74
C SER A 414 16.47 16.76 -18.93
N LEU A 415 15.96 17.48 -17.92
CA LEU A 415 15.01 16.96 -16.93
C LEU A 415 13.64 16.70 -17.57
N THR A 416 13.21 15.45 -17.59
CA THR A 416 11.92 15.02 -18.17
C THR A 416 10.87 14.74 -17.09
N THR A 417 11.27 14.24 -15.93
CA THR A 417 10.36 13.83 -14.86
C THR A 417 10.79 14.31 -13.47
N ILE A 418 9.80 14.69 -12.66
CA ILE A 418 9.90 14.88 -11.22
C ILE A 418 8.90 13.91 -10.58
N GLY A 419 9.37 13.04 -9.69
CA GLY A 419 8.57 12.00 -9.04
C GLY A 419 7.49 12.52 -8.10
N SER A 420 6.68 11.61 -7.57
CA SER A 420 5.66 11.94 -6.56
C SER A 420 6.32 12.26 -5.22
N GLY A 421 5.81 13.25 -4.49
CA GLY A 421 6.37 13.73 -3.21
C GLY A 421 7.80 14.30 -3.30
N ALA A 422 8.36 14.49 -4.50
CA ALA A 422 9.79 14.72 -4.72
C ALA A 422 10.40 15.90 -3.96
N PHE A 423 9.62 16.94 -3.67
CA PHE A 423 9.97 18.09 -2.84
C PHE A 423 8.84 18.42 -1.84
N GLU A 424 7.99 17.46 -1.46
CA GLU A 424 6.87 17.71 -0.55
C GLU A 424 7.37 18.16 0.85
N TYR A 425 6.85 19.29 1.35
CA TYR A 425 7.34 20.00 2.54
C TYR A 425 8.88 20.20 2.57
N ALA A 426 9.53 20.34 1.40
CA ALA A 426 10.96 20.64 1.32
C ALA A 426 11.26 22.08 1.79
N GLY A 427 10.32 23.00 1.61
CA GLY A 427 10.44 24.41 1.97
C GLY A 427 10.79 25.32 0.79
N VAL A 428 10.51 24.91 -0.45
CA VAL A 428 10.87 25.64 -1.68
C VAL A 428 10.18 27.00 -1.72
N THR A 429 10.94 28.07 -2.05
CA THR A 429 10.42 29.44 -2.06
C THR A 429 10.50 30.12 -3.43
N GLY A 430 9.74 31.20 -3.59
CA GLY A 430 9.90 32.10 -4.73
C GLY A 430 9.31 31.55 -6.03
N LYS A 431 9.81 32.03 -7.19
CA LYS A 431 9.27 31.64 -8.49
C LYS A 431 10.10 30.54 -9.15
N LEU A 432 9.50 29.36 -9.33
CA LEU A 432 10.09 28.29 -10.13
C LEU A 432 9.89 28.53 -11.63
N SER A 433 10.89 28.11 -12.42
CA SER A 433 10.86 28.11 -13.89
C SER A 433 11.33 26.74 -14.37
N PHE A 434 10.40 25.92 -14.86
CA PHE A 434 10.66 24.54 -15.26
C PHE A 434 11.28 24.47 -16.66
N PRO A 435 12.21 23.54 -16.92
CA PRO A 435 12.90 23.44 -18.20
C PRO A 435 11.98 22.95 -19.31
N ASP A 436 12.29 23.36 -20.54
CA ASP A 436 11.54 23.00 -21.76
C ASP A 436 11.46 21.49 -22.03
N SER A 437 12.31 20.68 -21.40
CA SER A 437 12.38 19.22 -21.48
C SER A 437 11.40 18.50 -20.55
N LEU A 438 10.85 19.18 -19.53
CA LEU A 438 9.98 18.56 -18.54
C LEU A 438 8.66 18.11 -19.17
N THR A 439 8.29 16.86 -18.95
CA THR A 439 7.04 16.26 -19.44
C THR A 439 6.07 15.90 -18.32
N SER A 440 6.55 15.56 -17.13
CA SER A 440 5.71 15.20 -15.98
C SER A 440 6.19 15.76 -14.65
N VAL A 441 5.24 16.25 -13.85
CA VAL A 441 5.37 16.51 -12.40
C VAL A 441 4.47 15.50 -11.67
N GLY A 442 5.02 14.78 -10.69
CA GLY A 442 4.32 13.74 -9.94
C GLY A 442 3.21 14.24 -9.00
N GLU A 443 2.59 13.29 -8.30
CA GLU A 443 1.59 13.56 -7.26
C GLU A 443 2.26 14.15 -6.01
N GLN A 444 1.67 15.15 -5.37
CA GLN A 444 2.24 15.87 -4.20
C GLN A 444 3.65 16.50 -4.42
N ALA A 445 4.19 16.51 -5.65
CA ALA A 445 5.63 16.73 -5.91
C ALA A 445 6.26 18.02 -5.34
N PHE A 446 5.46 19.07 -5.08
CA PHE A 446 5.81 20.32 -4.42
C PHE A 446 4.72 20.73 -3.40
N ALA A 447 4.01 19.79 -2.78
CA ALA A 447 2.91 20.10 -1.87
C ALA A 447 3.43 20.68 -0.54
N GLY A 448 2.74 21.69 -0.01
CA GLY A 448 3.09 22.31 1.28
C GLY A 448 4.36 23.19 1.26
N ASP A 449 4.86 23.53 0.07
CA ASP A 449 5.97 24.47 -0.15
C ASP A 449 5.52 25.95 -0.09
N ASN A 450 6.48 26.86 -0.25
CA ASN A 450 6.30 28.31 -0.24
C ASN A 450 6.50 28.94 -1.64
N ILE A 451 6.23 28.20 -2.72
CA ILE A 451 6.41 28.67 -4.11
C ILE A 451 5.42 29.82 -4.39
N THR A 452 5.93 30.98 -4.79
CA THR A 452 5.14 32.20 -5.05
C THR A 452 4.66 32.32 -6.49
N GLY A 453 5.14 31.46 -7.39
CA GLY A 453 4.78 31.45 -8.81
C GLY A 453 5.48 30.34 -9.60
N VAL A 454 4.92 29.97 -10.73
CA VAL A 454 5.47 28.93 -11.62
C VAL A 454 5.59 29.42 -13.07
N THR A 455 6.38 28.73 -13.89
CA THR A 455 6.40 28.88 -15.35
C THR A 455 6.82 27.55 -15.95
N PHE A 456 5.96 26.97 -16.79
CA PHE A 456 6.13 25.61 -17.29
C PHE A 456 6.84 25.58 -18.65
N GLY A 457 7.71 24.59 -18.83
CA GLY A 457 8.38 24.30 -20.10
C GLY A 457 7.40 23.76 -21.16
N LYS A 458 7.65 24.05 -22.43
CA LYS A 458 6.67 23.86 -23.52
C LYS A 458 6.28 22.40 -23.84
N ASN A 459 6.93 21.41 -23.23
CA ASN A 459 6.66 19.97 -23.45
C ASN A 459 5.93 19.31 -22.27
N LEU A 460 5.53 20.08 -21.25
CA LEU A 460 4.79 19.56 -20.09
C LEU A 460 3.46 18.94 -20.55
N GLN A 461 3.22 17.70 -20.14
CA GLN A 461 2.02 16.92 -20.45
C GLN A 461 1.20 16.66 -19.19
N THR A 462 1.84 16.29 -18.09
CA THR A 462 1.15 15.80 -16.89
C THR A 462 1.58 16.53 -15.63
N ILE A 463 0.58 16.92 -14.84
CA ILE A 463 0.72 17.32 -13.44
C ILE A 463 -0.12 16.34 -12.62
N GLY A 464 0.48 15.73 -11.59
CA GLY A 464 -0.18 14.78 -10.69
C GLY A 464 -1.22 15.43 -9.77
N ASN A 465 -1.87 14.62 -8.94
CA ASN A 465 -2.78 15.15 -7.92
C ASN A 465 -2.00 15.95 -6.87
N THR A 466 -2.61 16.97 -6.28
CA THR A 466 -2.05 17.72 -5.13
C THR A 466 -0.66 18.36 -5.40
N ALA A 467 -0.17 18.34 -6.64
CA ALA A 467 1.25 18.50 -6.97
C ALA A 467 1.88 19.84 -6.57
N PHE A 468 1.10 20.91 -6.52
CA PHE A 468 1.46 22.24 -6.06
C PHE A 468 0.47 22.74 -4.99
N ALA A 469 -0.21 21.84 -4.28
CA ALA A 469 -1.19 22.24 -3.26
C ALA A 469 -0.54 23.00 -2.11
N PHE A 470 -1.30 23.90 -1.49
CA PHE A 470 -0.94 24.66 -0.28
C PHE A 470 0.34 25.51 -0.42
N ASN A 471 0.55 26.04 -1.62
CA ASN A 471 1.62 26.97 -1.95
C ASN A 471 1.10 28.43 -2.03
N ASN A 472 2.02 29.36 -2.26
CA ASN A 472 1.74 30.79 -2.42
C ASN A 472 1.66 31.22 -3.90
N ILE A 473 1.36 30.30 -4.84
CA ILE A 473 1.41 30.58 -6.28
C ILE A 473 0.39 31.67 -6.62
N SER A 474 0.88 32.81 -7.10
CA SER A 474 0.08 34.03 -7.26
C SER A 474 0.14 34.57 -8.69
N GLY A 475 -0.86 35.37 -9.06
CA GLY A 475 -0.94 35.99 -10.38
C GLY A 475 -1.39 35.02 -11.47
N ALA A 476 -0.71 35.07 -12.62
CA ALA A 476 -1.06 34.27 -13.79
C ALA A 476 -0.27 32.95 -13.87
N VAL A 477 -0.99 31.85 -14.11
CA VAL A 477 -0.43 30.54 -14.46
C VAL A 477 -0.85 30.19 -15.89
N GLU A 478 0.16 30.03 -16.74
CA GLU A 478 -0.01 29.65 -18.15
C GLU A 478 0.43 28.20 -18.34
N PHE A 479 -0.47 27.36 -18.86
CA PHE A 479 -0.21 25.96 -19.20
C PHE A 479 0.02 25.83 -20.71
N PRO A 480 1.09 25.15 -21.16
CA PRO A 480 1.38 24.98 -22.57
C PRO A 480 0.36 24.07 -23.25
N ALA A 481 0.15 24.24 -24.56
CA ALA A 481 -0.81 23.48 -25.36
C ALA A 481 -0.55 21.96 -25.42
N THR A 482 0.61 21.50 -24.93
CA THR A 482 1.03 20.11 -24.74
C THR A 482 0.47 19.46 -23.48
N THR A 483 -0.10 20.24 -22.54
CA THR A 483 -0.65 19.73 -21.28
C THR A 483 -1.87 18.85 -21.57
N THR A 484 -1.86 17.59 -21.13
CA THR A 484 -2.94 16.62 -21.32
C THR A 484 -3.65 16.25 -20.02
N ASN A 485 -3.02 16.38 -18.85
CA ASN A 485 -3.67 16.17 -17.56
C ASN A 485 -3.17 17.12 -16.46
N ILE A 486 -4.10 17.71 -15.71
CA ILE A 486 -3.87 18.38 -14.43
C ILE A 486 -4.67 17.62 -13.38
N GLY A 487 -3.97 17.01 -12.41
CA GLY A 487 -4.54 16.10 -11.42
C GLY A 487 -5.54 16.74 -10.45
N SER A 488 -6.18 15.89 -9.66
CA SER A 488 -7.13 16.33 -8.64
C SER A 488 -6.41 17.16 -7.59
N GLU A 489 -7.01 18.27 -7.16
CA GLU A 489 -6.41 19.16 -6.13
C GLU A 489 -5.01 19.73 -6.47
N ALA A 490 -4.54 19.64 -7.73
CA ALA A 490 -3.17 19.96 -8.14
C ALA A 490 -2.64 21.35 -7.75
N PHE A 491 -3.49 22.37 -7.65
CA PHE A 491 -3.19 23.72 -7.17
C PHE A 491 -4.14 24.16 -6.04
N LEU A 492 -4.70 23.21 -5.28
CA LEU A 492 -5.59 23.48 -4.15
C LEU A 492 -4.95 24.46 -3.15
N GLY A 493 -5.71 25.45 -2.67
CA GLY A 493 -5.25 26.35 -1.60
C GLY A 493 -4.07 27.23 -2.01
N ASN A 494 -4.15 27.87 -3.17
CA ASN A 494 -3.13 28.78 -3.71
C ASN A 494 -3.70 30.20 -3.90
N GLN A 495 -2.91 31.11 -4.49
CA GLN A 495 -3.25 32.52 -4.66
C GLN A 495 -3.46 32.92 -6.13
N ILE A 496 -3.74 31.95 -7.02
CA ILE A 496 -3.81 32.16 -8.48
C ILE A 496 -4.95 33.10 -8.82
N SER A 497 -4.68 34.15 -9.61
CA SER A 497 -5.67 35.13 -10.07
C SER A 497 -6.07 34.96 -11.53
N THR A 498 -5.22 34.33 -12.35
CA THR A 498 -5.43 34.21 -13.79
C THR A 498 -5.01 32.82 -14.28
N LEU A 499 -5.94 32.11 -14.90
CA LEU A 499 -5.75 30.77 -15.46
C LEU A 499 -5.74 30.85 -16.99
N LYS A 500 -4.65 30.43 -17.63
CA LYS A 500 -4.55 30.34 -19.09
C LYS A 500 -4.21 28.92 -19.55
N LEU A 501 -5.10 28.33 -20.34
CA LEU A 501 -5.04 26.96 -20.84
C LEU A 501 -5.04 26.98 -22.37
N ASP A 502 -3.85 26.87 -22.98
CA ASP A 502 -3.70 26.88 -24.45
C ASP A 502 -3.94 25.49 -25.10
N GLY A 503 -4.27 24.47 -24.32
CA GLY A 503 -4.40 23.07 -24.75
C GLY A 503 -5.85 22.62 -25.00
N SER A 504 -6.13 22.16 -26.22
CA SER A 504 -7.51 21.92 -26.69
C SER A 504 -8.17 20.60 -26.25
N GLN A 505 -7.46 19.75 -25.49
CA GLN A 505 -7.98 18.51 -24.91
C GLN A 505 -7.36 18.21 -23.53
N THR A 506 -6.91 19.24 -22.80
CA THR A 506 -6.35 19.07 -21.45
C THR A 506 -7.43 18.55 -20.50
N LYS A 507 -7.15 17.48 -19.75
CA LYS A 507 -8.05 16.96 -18.69
C LYS A 507 -7.70 17.63 -17.36
N VAL A 508 -8.50 18.57 -16.88
CA VAL A 508 -8.42 19.03 -15.48
C VAL A 508 -9.42 18.24 -14.65
N GLN A 509 -8.96 17.70 -13.52
CA GLN A 509 -9.75 16.88 -12.61
C GLN A 509 -10.41 17.72 -11.49
N ASP A 510 -11.16 17.06 -10.60
CA ASP A 510 -11.93 17.73 -9.55
C ASP A 510 -11.04 18.50 -8.55
N SER A 511 -11.55 19.63 -8.06
CA SER A 511 -10.89 20.49 -7.08
C SER A 511 -9.50 21.03 -7.46
N ALA A 512 -9.01 20.82 -8.70
CA ALA A 512 -7.64 21.14 -9.13
C ALA A 512 -7.19 22.60 -8.88
N PHE A 513 -8.13 23.54 -8.78
CA PHE A 513 -7.92 24.96 -8.47
C PHE A 513 -8.85 25.45 -7.34
N LYS A 514 -9.44 24.56 -6.52
CA LYS A 514 -10.25 24.90 -5.33
C LYS A 514 -9.45 25.79 -4.36
N TYR A 515 -10.13 26.67 -3.62
CA TYR A 515 -9.50 27.65 -2.71
C TYR A 515 -8.39 28.49 -3.40
N ASN A 516 -8.73 29.19 -4.47
CA ASN A 516 -7.87 30.15 -5.17
C ASN A 516 -8.55 31.53 -5.33
N ARG A 517 -7.90 32.47 -6.03
CA ARG A 517 -8.36 33.86 -6.23
C ARG A 517 -8.74 34.18 -7.68
N ILE A 518 -9.20 33.20 -8.48
CA ILE A 518 -9.22 33.29 -9.95
C ILE A 518 -10.27 34.29 -10.47
N THR A 519 -9.84 35.50 -10.86
CA THR A 519 -10.69 36.54 -11.47
C THR A 519 -10.56 36.64 -13.00
N SER A 520 -9.72 35.81 -13.64
CA SER A 520 -9.66 35.70 -15.11
C SER A 520 -9.38 34.26 -15.55
N VAL A 521 -10.13 33.76 -16.53
CA VAL A 521 -9.94 32.44 -17.16
C VAL A 521 -9.94 32.57 -18.68
N SER A 522 -8.85 32.14 -19.32
CA SER A 522 -8.70 32.06 -20.77
C SER A 522 -8.40 30.61 -21.17
N ALA A 523 -9.43 29.88 -21.59
CA ALA A 523 -9.42 28.47 -21.94
C ALA A 523 -10.36 28.17 -23.14
N PRO A 524 -10.15 28.81 -24.31
CA PRO A 524 -11.16 28.88 -25.37
C PRO A 524 -11.41 27.58 -26.15
N GLU A 525 -10.54 26.57 -26.01
CA GLU A 525 -10.65 25.25 -26.68
C GLU A 525 -10.73 24.09 -25.67
N PHE A 526 -10.98 24.36 -24.38
CA PHE A 526 -10.70 23.45 -23.27
C PHE A 526 -11.92 22.66 -22.75
N THR A 527 -11.88 21.32 -22.81
CA THR A 527 -12.95 20.46 -22.26
C THR A 527 -12.80 20.24 -20.75
N ILE A 528 -13.69 20.87 -19.96
CA ILE A 528 -13.82 20.65 -18.51
C ILE A 528 -14.32 19.23 -18.22
N SER A 529 -13.59 18.44 -17.42
CA SER A 529 -13.98 17.09 -16.98
C SER A 529 -14.07 16.96 -15.46
N GLY A 530 -14.98 17.71 -14.84
CA GLY A 530 -15.18 17.72 -13.39
C GLY A 530 -15.63 19.08 -12.88
N VAL A 531 -15.40 19.34 -11.59
CA VAL A 531 -15.59 20.63 -10.91
C VAL A 531 -14.24 21.14 -10.39
N PRO A 532 -13.38 21.71 -11.26
CA PRO A 532 -12.00 22.00 -10.90
C PRO A 532 -11.82 23.26 -10.03
N ALA A 533 -12.70 24.26 -10.10
CA ALA A 533 -12.55 25.52 -9.38
C ALA A 533 -13.81 25.89 -8.59
N THR A 534 -13.88 25.38 -7.35
CA THR A 534 -14.86 25.78 -6.33
C THR A 534 -14.25 26.77 -5.35
N ASP A 535 -15.11 27.36 -4.51
CA ASP A 535 -14.72 28.10 -3.30
C ASP A 535 -13.68 29.21 -3.52
N GLN A 536 -13.73 29.88 -4.68
CA GLN A 536 -12.81 30.97 -5.00
C GLN A 536 -13.06 32.19 -4.10
N VAL A 537 -12.02 32.77 -3.52
CA VAL A 537 -12.12 33.96 -2.66
C VAL A 537 -11.20 35.05 -3.19
N ALA A 538 -11.77 36.11 -3.76
CA ALA A 538 -11.02 37.22 -4.34
C ALA A 538 -11.48 38.57 -3.80
N THR A 539 -10.53 39.49 -3.57
CA THR A 539 -10.81 40.87 -3.19
C THR A 539 -10.39 41.79 -4.34
N ILE A 540 -11.35 42.53 -4.92
CA ILE A 540 -11.17 43.30 -6.15
C ILE A 540 -11.24 44.79 -5.82
N PHE A 541 -10.18 45.54 -6.10
CA PHE A 541 -10.11 46.99 -5.86
C PHE A 541 -10.46 47.77 -7.12
N THR A 542 -11.56 48.51 -7.11
CA THR A 542 -12.06 49.23 -8.29
C THR A 542 -12.78 50.54 -7.92
N ASP A 543 -13.46 51.18 -8.87
CA ASP A 543 -14.31 52.35 -8.65
C ASP A 543 -15.78 52.07 -9.08
N PRO A 544 -16.76 52.90 -8.67
CA PRO A 544 -18.17 52.66 -8.97
C PRO A 544 -18.59 52.82 -10.45
N ALA A 545 -17.69 53.16 -11.37
CA ALA A 545 -17.97 53.19 -12.81
C ALA A 545 -17.61 51.88 -13.52
N HIS A 546 -16.78 51.04 -12.89
CA HIS A 546 -16.47 49.68 -13.30
C HIS A 546 -17.49 48.72 -12.64
N ASN A 547 -18.69 48.71 -13.20
CA ASN A 547 -19.85 48.04 -12.62
C ASN A 547 -20.46 46.93 -13.51
N VAL A 548 -19.76 46.46 -14.54
CA VAL A 548 -20.13 45.22 -15.25
C VAL A 548 -19.39 44.01 -14.68
N ILE A 549 -19.94 42.81 -14.84
CA ILE A 549 -19.31 41.60 -14.30
C ILE A 549 -17.95 41.31 -14.97
N SER A 550 -17.75 41.68 -16.24
CA SER A 550 -16.47 41.62 -16.94
C SER A 550 -15.37 42.51 -16.34
N ASP A 551 -15.71 43.56 -15.57
CA ASP A 551 -14.72 44.36 -14.83
C ASP A 551 -14.14 43.60 -13.60
N LEU A 552 -14.81 42.52 -13.18
CA LEU A 552 -14.59 41.82 -11.92
C LEU A 552 -14.24 40.33 -12.12
N PHE A 553 -14.76 39.71 -13.17
CA PHE A 553 -14.50 38.33 -13.55
C PHE A 553 -14.50 38.20 -15.09
N ASP A 554 -13.30 38.08 -15.66
CA ASP A 554 -13.11 37.80 -17.08
C ASP A 554 -13.21 36.29 -17.35
N LEU A 555 -14.23 35.86 -18.11
CA LEU A 555 -14.54 34.45 -18.32
C LEU A 555 -14.65 34.12 -19.81
N ASN A 556 -13.63 33.41 -20.31
CA ASN A 556 -13.54 32.92 -21.68
C ASN A 556 -13.08 31.45 -21.67
N ALA A 557 -13.98 30.51 -21.39
CA ALA A 557 -13.69 29.08 -21.32
C ALA A 557 -14.77 28.25 -22.03
N ASP A 558 -14.40 27.44 -23.03
CA ASP A 558 -15.28 26.55 -23.85
C ASP A 558 -16.81 26.73 -23.70
N GLY A 559 -17.35 27.82 -24.25
CA GLY A 559 -18.79 28.11 -24.27
C GLY A 559 -19.40 28.70 -22.98
N PHE A 560 -18.65 28.76 -21.87
CA PHE A 560 -19.00 29.51 -20.67
C PHE A 560 -18.71 31.00 -20.85
N THR A 561 -19.69 31.82 -20.47
CA THR A 561 -19.72 33.28 -20.60
C THR A 561 -20.39 33.91 -19.37
N GLU A 562 -20.52 35.24 -19.33
CA GLU A 562 -21.27 35.95 -18.29
C GLU A 562 -22.71 35.42 -18.09
N GLU A 563 -23.36 34.86 -19.14
CA GLU A 563 -24.72 34.31 -19.06
C GLU A 563 -24.81 33.09 -18.14
N ASN A 564 -23.68 32.40 -17.93
CA ASN A 564 -23.58 31.19 -17.12
C ASN A 564 -23.32 31.49 -15.62
N LEU A 565 -23.11 32.77 -15.24
CA LEU A 565 -22.85 33.20 -13.88
C LEU A 565 -24.15 33.54 -13.12
N ASN A 566 -24.52 32.68 -12.17
CA ASN A 566 -25.57 32.96 -11.19
C ASN A 566 -24.98 33.82 -10.04
N VAL A 567 -25.08 35.14 -10.16
CA VAL A 567 -24.64 36.10 -9.12
C VAL A 567 -25.75 36.28 -8.06
N ASN A 568 -25.40 36.06 -6.79
CA ASN A 568 -26.31 36.02 -5.66
C ASN A 568 -25.67 36.56 -4.35
N ASP A 569 -26.41 36.57 -3.25
CA ASP A 569 -26.00 37.03 -1.91
C ASP A 569 -25.28 38.39 -1.85
N LEU A 570 -25.76 39.35 -2.67
CA LEU A 570 -25.19 40.70 -2.73
C LEU A 570 -25.44 41.47 -1.42
N THR A 571 -24.39 42.08 -0.87
CA THR A 571 -24.47 42.89 0.35
C THR A 571 -24.58 44.40 0.06
N ASN A 572 -24.75 45.20 1.12
CA ASN A 572 -24.78 46.68 1.08
C ASN A 572 -25.79 47.30 0.08
N GLY A 573 -26.87 46.58 -0.22
CA GLY A 573 -27.97 47.05 -1.07
C GLY A 573 -27.67 47.08 -2.57
N VAL A 574 -26.55 46.49 -3.01
CA VAL A 574 -26.23 46.31 -4.43
C VAL A 574 -27.17 45.25 -5.03
N THR A 575 -27.62 45.46 -6.26
CA THR A 575 -28.45 44.49 -7.00
C THR A 575 -27.87 44.19 -8.37
N TYR A 576 -27.93 42.93 -8.79
CA TYR A 576 -27.43 42.47 -10.08
C TYR A 576 -28.55 42.37 -11.13
N SER A 577 -28.23 42.64 -12.39
CA SER A 577 -29.14 42.45 -13.53
C SER A 577 -28.36 42.08 -14.78
N TYR A 578 -28.72 40.98 -15.43
CA TYR A 578 -28.18 40.55 -16.73
C TYR A 578 -29.13 40.96 -17.85
N VAL A 579 -28.68 41.82 -18.78
CA VAL A 579 -29.52 42.39 -19.85
C VAL A 579 -28.73 42.53 -21.14
N ASN A 580 -29.29 42.06 -22.26
CA ASN A 580 -28.69 42.14 -23.61
C ASN A 580 -27.26 41.56 -23.73
N GLY A 581 -26.92 40.55 -22.93
CA GLY A 581 -25.58 39.93 -22.94
C GLY A 581 -24.53 40.63 -22.07
N ILE A 582 -24.96 41.45 -21.10
CA ILE A 582 -24.07 42.15 -20.16
C ILE A 582 -24.62 41.99 -18.73
N GLY A 583 -23.79 41.53 -17.81
CA GLY A 583 -24.07 41.55 -16.37
C GLY A 583 -23.73 42.91 -15.76
N THR A 584 -24.65 43.55 -15.05
CA THR A 584 -24.45 44.88 -14.45
C THR A 584 -24.86 44.93 -12.98
N PHE A 585 -24.00 45.53 -12.15
CA PHE A 585 -24.24 45.82 -10.74
C PHE A 585 -24.80 47.24 -10.57
N ASN A 586 -25.99 47.34 -9.96
CA ASN A 586 -26.61 48.60 -9.57
C ASN A 586 -26.12 48.98 -8.17
N ILE A 587 -25.05 49.78 -8.11
CA ILE A 587 -24.36 50.15 -6.86
C ILE A 587 -25.00 51.42 -6.26
N PRO A 588 -25.51 51.38 -5.01
CA PRO A 588 -26.04 52.57 -4.34
C PRO A 588 -24.98 53.65 -4.08
N THR A 589 -25.41 54.91 -4.10
CA THR A 589 -24.53 56.05 -3.77
C THR A 589 -24.09 55.98 -2.29
N GLY A 590 -22.78 55.93 -2.05
CA GLY A 590 -22.20 55.81 -0.71
C GLY A 590 -21.80 54.39 -0.30
N THR A 591 -21.96 53.40 -1.18
CA THR A 591 -21.40 52.06 -0.99
C THR A 591 -19.86 52.10 -1.13
N ASN A 592 -19.15 51.70 -0.07
CA ASN A 592 -17.68 51.65 -0.04
C ASN A 592 -17.12 50.27 -0.42
N SER A 593 -17.90 49.21 -0.23
CA SER A 593 -17.61 47.85 -0.69
C SER A 593 -18.90 47.05 -0.80
N PHE A 594 -18.88 45.93 -1.51
CA PHE A 594 -19.92 44.91 -1.46
C PHE A 594 -19.32 43.54 -1.72
N THR A 595 -19.93 42.51 -1.14
CA THR A 595 -19.65 41.11 -1.47
C THR A 595 -20.72 40.57 -2.40
N PHE A 596 -20.38 39.57 -3.21
CA PHE A 596 -21.35 38.72 -3.90
C PHE A 596 -20.83 37.27 -3.96
N ASN A 597 -21.77 36.33 -3.89
CA ASN A 597 -21.52 34.94 -4.24
C ASN A 597 -21.79 34.76 -5.74
N TRP A 598 -21.04 33.87 -6.38
CA TRP A 598 -21.32 33.43 -7.75
C TRP A 598 -21.20 31.90 -7.85
N ASN A 599 -21.95 31.30 -8.76
CA ASN A 599 -21.80 29.91 -9.13
C ASN A 599 -22.25 29.66 -10.57
N MET A 600 -21.88 28.51 -11.12
CA MET A 600 -22.32 28.01 -12.42
C MET A 600 -23.02 26.66 -12.27
N THR A 601 -23.78 26.24 -13.29
CA THR A 601 -24.50 24.96 -13.31
C THR A 601 -23.61 23.72 -13.12
N ASN A 602 -22.31 23.84 -13.40
CA ASN A 602 -21.33 22.76 -13.29
C ASN A 602 -20.52 22.82 -11.97
N GLY A 603 -21.08 23.37 -10.90
CA GLY A 603 -20.50 23.34 -9.54
C GLY A 603 -19.43 24.39 -9.22
N TYR A 604 -18.83 25.02 -10.25
CA TYR A 604 -17.94 26.18 -10.09
C TYR A 604 -18.57 27.25 -9.20
N SER A 605 -17.77 27.84 -8.32
CA SER A 605 -18.27 28.73 -7.27
C SER A 605 -17.19 29.63 -6.66
N GLY A 606 -17.63 30.76 -6.11
CA GLY A 606 -16.79 31.66 -5.32
C GLY A 606 -17.56 32.79 -4.63
N GLN A 607 -16.86 33.51 -3.77
CA GLN A 607 -17.32 34.71 -3.05
C GLN A 607 -16.32 35.83 -3.27
N TYR A 608 -16.73 36.90 -3.96
CA TYR A 608 -15.86 38.05 -4.25
C TYR A 608 -16.24 39.26 -3.41
N ASN A 609 -15.21 39.96 -2.94
CA ASN A 609 -15.27 41.16 -2.11
C ASN A 609 -14.80 42.36 -2.95
N VAL A 610 -15.75 43.17 -3.44
CA VAL A 610 -15.47 44.34 -4.27
C VAL A 610 -15.30 45.56 -3.38
N VAL A 611 -14.10 46.14 -3.36
CA VAL A 611 -13.75 47.32 -2.57
C VAL A 611 -13.64 48.53 -3.48
N LEU A 612 -14.54 49.50 -3.27
CA LEU A 612 -14.76 50.63 -4.15
C LEU A 612 -13.95 51.86 -3.73
N ASN A 613 -13.73 52.75 -4.69
CA ASN A 613 -13.03 54.04 -4.54
C ASN A 613 -11.53 53.90 -4.21
N ASN A 614 -10.92 52.73 -4.45
CA ASN A 614 -9.48 52.48 -4.35
C ASN A 614 -8.84 52.99 -3.03
N PRO A 615 -8.98 52.25 -1.91
CA PRO A 615 -8.51 52.70 -0.60
C PRO A 615 -6.99 52.79 -0.51
N ASP A 616 -6.51 53.68 0.39
CA ASP A 616 -5.09 53.95 0.64
C ASP A 616 -4.33 52.76 1.27
N ILE A 617 -5.03 51.84 1.95
CA ILE A 617 -4.48 50.54 2.39
C ILE A 617 -5.24 49.41 1.70
N LYS A 618 -4.53 48.61 0.90
CA LYS A 618 -5.05 47.42 0.21
C LYS A 618 -4.50 46.16 0.86
N ALA A 619 -5.40 45.37 1.41
CA ALA A 619 -5.16 43.98 1.78
C ALA A 619 -6.35 43.13 1.33
N VAL A 620 -6.09 41.86 0.99
CA VAL A 620 -7.06 40.91 0.45
C VAL A 620 -7.32 39.78 1.46
N ASP A 621 -8.46 39.10 1.33
CA ASP A 621 -8.78 37.91 2.12
C ASP A 621 -7.86 36.72 1.73
N SER A 622 -7.66 35.75 2.64
CA SER A 622 -6.91 34.52 2.33
C SER A 622 -7.50 33.28 3.00
N GLN A 623 -7.17 32.12 2.42
CA GLN A 623 -7.35 30.80 2.98
C GLN A 623 -5.95 30.18 3.13
N VAL A 624 -5.69 29.50 4.23
CA VAL A 624 -4.45 28.74 4.49
C VAL A 624 -4.82 27.40 5.13
N MET A 625 -4.00 26.36 4.99
CA MET A 625 -4.30 25.07 5.62
C MET A 625 -3.80 24.96 7.05
N ALA A 626 -4.41 24.01 7.78
CA ALA A 626 -4.07 23.68 9.14
C ALA A 626 -2.59 23.25 9.25
N GLY A 627 -1.78 24.05 9.96
CA GLY A 627 -0.34 23.85 10.13
C GLY A 627 0.55 24.37 8.98
N SER A 628 0.01 25.09 7.99
CA SER A 628 0.83 25.90 7.06
C SER A 628 1.41 27.13 7.76
N ASP A 629 2.46 27.73 7.22
CA ASP A 629 2.90 29.06 7.65
C ASP A 629 1.89 30.15 7.23
N TRP A 630 1.88 31.27 7.95
CA TRP A 630 1.19 32.50 7.55
C TRP A 630 1.93 33.74 8.07
N ASN A 631 2.00 34.77 7.23
CA ASN A 631 2.68 36.04 7.47
C ASN A 631 1.78 37.20 7.01
N PRO A 632 1.76 38.37 7.68
CA PRO A 632 0.99 39.54 7.23
C PRO A 632 1.31 40.07 5.81
N GLN A 633 2.33 39.55 5.12
CA GLN A 633 2.58 39.85 3.71
C GLN A 633 1.62 39.10 2.76
N ASP A 634 1.04 37.98 3.16
CA ASP A 634 0.27 37.06 2.29
C ASP A 634 -1.14 37.60 1.96
N ASN A 635 -1.55 38.61 2.72
CA ASN A 635 -2.76 39.40 2.50
C ASN A 635 -2.45 40.84 2.04
N PHE A 636 -1.23 41.36 2.24
CA PHE A 636 -0.90 42.76 1.99
C PHE A 636 -0.55 43.03 0.52
N VAL A 637 -1.30 43.89 -0.15
CA VAL A 637 -1.09 44.24 -1.57
C VAL A 637 -0.32 45.54 -1.72
N SER A 638 -0.73 46.60 -1.03
CA SER A 638 -0.07 47.90 -1.08
C SER A 638 -0.64 48.86 -0.05
N ALA A 639 0.18 49.79 0.45
CA ALA A 639 -0.31 50.97 1.14
C ALA A 639 0.33 52.24 0.57
N GLN A 640 -0.39 53.36 0.67
CA GLN A 640 0.03 54.68 0.23
C GLN A 640 -0.53 55.75 1.16
N LEU A 641 0.06 56.93 1.15
CA LEU A 641 -0.49 58.15 1.72
C LEU A 641 -1.35 58.90 0.68
N GLN A 642 -2.25 59.78 1.15
CA GLN A 642 -3.12 60.60 0.29
C GLN A 642 -2.38 61.52 -0.72
N ASN A 643 -1.06 61.69 -0.60
CA ASN A 643 -0.22 62.41 -1.56
C ASN A 643 0.42 61.51 -2.64
N GLY A 644 0.24 60.18 -2.55
CA GLY A 644 0.82 59.17 -3.45
C GLY A 644 2.13 58.54 -2.97
N ASP A 645 2.68 58.92 -1.82
CA ASP A 645 3.88 58.27 -1.26
C ASP A 645 3.55 56.85 -0.79
N LYS A 646 4.36 55.86 -1.17
CA LYS A 646 4.15 54.45 -0.79
C LYS A 646 4.55 54.17 0.65
N LEU A 647 3.77 53.32 1.32
CA LEU A 647 4.08 52.71 2.62
C LEU A 647 4.38 51.22 2.43
N ASN A 648 5.36 50.71 3.18
CA ASN A 648 5.70 49.29 3.23
C ASN A 648 4.92 48.62 4.37
N LEU A 649 4.84 47.29 4.38
CA LEU A 649 4.19 46.54 5.48
C LEU A 649 4.77 46.90 6.86
N ASN A 650 6.09 47.10 6.95
CA ASN A 650 6.79 47.48 8.19
C ASN A 650 6.47 48.90 8.69
N ASP A 651 5.85 49.75 7.87
CA ASP A 651 5.38 51.09 8.28
C ASP A 651 3.98 51.03 8.92
N LEU A 652 3.26 49.89 8.78
CA LEU A 652 1.89 49.70 9.24
C LEU A 652 1.85 49.03 10.62
N THR A 653 0.80 49.34 11.39
CA THR A 653 0.42 48.53 12.56
C THR A 653 -0.50 47.41 12.11
N VAL A 654 -0.05 46.17 12.24
CA VAL A 654 -0.85 44.95 12.05
C VAL A 654 -1.37 44.48 13.40
N SER A 655 -2.64 44.05 13.46
CA SER A 655 -3.22 43.38 14.62
C SER A 655 -4.10 42.21 14.21
N VAL A 656 -3.98 41.08 14.91
CA VAL A 656 -4.75 39.86 14.65
C VAL A 656 -5.72 39.59 15.80
N VAL A 657 -6.93 39.14 15.47
CA VAL A 657 -7.86 38.56 16.44
C VAL A 657 -8.33 37.17 16.01
N ASP A 658 -8.50 36.28 16.97
CA ASP A 658 -9.07 34.94 16.78
C ASP A 658 -10.59 34.97 16.49
N SER A 659 -11.15 33.79 16.22
CA SER A 659 -12.59 33.59 15.96
C SER A 659 -13.49 34.00 17.14
N SER A 660 -12.94 34.10 18.35
CA SER A 660 -13.61 34.63 19.55
C SER A 660 -13.45 36.16 19.70
N ASN A 661 -12.76 36.82 18.77
CA ASN A 661 -12.35 38.23 18.77
C ASN A 661 -11.37 38.59 19.91
N LYS A 662 -10.61 37.62 20.43
CA LYS A 662 -9.49 37.88 21.34
C LYS A 662 -8.24 38.21 20.53
N VAL A 663 -7.49 39.22 20.97
CA VAL A 663 -6.22 39.63 20.35
C VAL A 663 -5.16 38.54 20.53
N ILE A 664 -4.41 38.28 19.47
CA ILE A 664 -3.29 37.33 19.40
C ILE A 664 -2.15 37.94 18.56
N ASP A 665 -0.94 37.40 18.70
CA ASP A 665 0.26 37.99 18.11
C ASP A 665 0.39 37.73 16.59
N THR A 666 -0.10 36.58 16.11
CA THR A 666 -0.20 36.20 14.69
C THR A 666 -1.39 35.24 14.49
N VAL A 667 -1.73 34.88 13.24
CA VAL A 667 -2.73 33.83 12.96
C VAL A 667 -2.21 32.48 13.45
N ASP A 668 -2.99 31.79 14.28
CA ASP A 668 -2.69 30.42 14.69
C ASP A 668 -3.20 29.43 13.65
N THR A 669 -2.32 29.07 12.71
CA THR A 669 -2.62 28.08 11.67
C THR A 669 -2.76 26.66 12.21
N SER A 670 -2.34 26.36 13.45
CA SER A 670 -2.59 25.06 14.06
C SER A 670 -4.04 24.87 14.54
N THR A 671 -4.81 25.97 14.62
CA THR A 671 -6.22 25.97 15.04
C THR A 671 -7.13 26.45 13.89
N PRO A 672 -7.81 25.54 13.16
CA PRO A 672 -8.76 25.90 12.11
C PRO A 672 -9.90 26.82 12.56
N GLY A 673 -10.24 27.78 11.71
CA GLY A 673 -11.21 28.83 11.99
C GLY A 673 -10.90 30.14 11.26
N THR A 674 -11.78 31.13 11.42
CA THR A 674 -11.62 32.46 10.81
C THR A 674 -10.97 33.44 11.76
N TYR A 675 -9.84 33.99 11.35
CA TYR A 675 -9.12 35.08 12.00
C TYR A 675 -9.40 36.39 11.27
N LYS A 676 -9.22 37.53 11.94
CA LYS A 676 -9.28 38.85 11.30
C LYS A 676 -7.95 39.56 11.49
N VAL A 677 -7.44 40.13 10.40
CA VAL A 677 -6.15 40.84 10.37
C VAL A 677 -6.41 42.27 9.94
N THR A 678 -6.06 43.23 10.80
CA THR A 678 -6.25 44.66 10.54
C THR A 678 -4.90 45.32 10.29
N TYR A 679 -4.75 45.90 9.10
CA TYR A 679 -3.64 46.76 8.70
C TYR A 679 -4.05 48.20 8.92
N SER A 680 -3.21 49.00 9.60
CA SER A 680 -3.56 50.37 9.97
C SER A 680 -2.38 51.34 9.93
N TYR A 681 -2.66 52.58 9.54
CA TYR A 681 -1.71 53.70 9.55
C TYR A 681 -2.44 55.02 9.83
N GLY A 682 -2.07 55.72 10.90
CA GLY A 682 -2.72 56.98 11.27
C GLY A 682 -4.20 56.79 11.63
N ASN A 683 -5.10 57.24 10.75
CA ASN A 683 -6.55 57.04 10.88
C ASN A 683 -7.09 55.98 9.90
N ASP A 684 -6.28 55.53 8.94
CA ASP A 684 -6.68 54.69 7.83
C ASP A 684 -6.45 53.22 8.20
N SER A 685 -7.42 52.35 7.90
CA SER A 685 -7.34 50.93 8.27
C SER A 685 -8.16 50.04 7.34
N THR A 686 -7.59 48.88 6.98
CA THR A 686 -8.27 47.82 6.23
C THR A 686 -8.19 46.53 7.04
N THR A 687 -9.33 45.86 7.21
CA THR A 687 -9.44 44.56 7.90
C THR A 687 -9.84 43.49 6.90
N VAL A 688 -9.11 42.38 6.91
CA VAL A 688 -9.34 41.19 6.07
C VAL A 688 -9.58 39.98 6.95
N THR A 689 -10.06 38.91 6.33
CA THR A 689 -10.17 37.58 6.93
C THR A 689 -9.04 36.65 6.50
N VAL A 690 -8.59 35.82 7.43
CA VAL A 690 -7.71 34.67 7.15
C VAL A 690 -8.45 33.43 7.66
N ALA A 691 -8.86 32.56 6.74
CA ALA A 691 -9.53 31.32 7.07
C ALA A 691 -8.50 30.18 7.12
N VAL A 692 -8.21 29.69 8.32
CA VAL A 692 -7.44 28.46 8.53
C VAL A 692 -8.38 27.29 8.28
N MET A 693 -8.20 26.62 7.16
CA MET A 693 -9.00 25.50 6.69
C MET A 693 -8.41 24.19 7.19
N LYS A 694 -9.26 23.17 7.39
CA LYS A 694 -8.78 21.80 7.60
C LYS A 694 -8.23 21.23 6.30
N LYS A 695 -7.13 20.48 6.38
CA LYS A 695 -6.64 19.64 5.27
C LYS A 695 -7.71 18.59 4.96
N ASP A 696 -7.86 18.24 3.70
CA ASP A 696 -8.62 17.04 3.34
C ASP A 696 -7.69 15.81 3.49
N GLY A 697 -8.24 14.66 3.85
CA GLY A 697 -7.46 13.44 4.13
C GLY A 697 -8.31 12.18 3.98
N THR A 698 -7.68 11.05 3.66
CA THR A 698 -8.40 9.80 3.35
C THR A 698 -8.26 8.75 4.44
N TYR A 699 -9.22 7.82 4.47
CA TYR A 699 -9.09 6.53 5.14
C TYR A 699 -9.18 5.39 4.11
N ASN A 700 -8.43 4.32 4.36
CA ASN A 700 -8.40 3.09 3.57
C ASN A 700 -8.66 1.91 4.52
N ILE A 701 -9.56 1.00 4.14
CA ILE A 701 -9.85 -0.20 4.91
C ILE A 701 -9.04 -1.35 4.30
N ILE A 702 -8.13 -1.91 5.10
CA ILE A 702 -7.28 -3.04 4.70
C ILE A 702 -7.63 -4.31 5.46
N GLY A 703 -7.33 -5.44 4.83
CA GLY A 703 -7.51 -6.78 5.40
C GLY A 703 -8.68 -7.55 4.80
N SER A 704 -8.74 -8.83 5.14
CA SER A 704 -9.81 -9.73 4.73
C SER A 704 -10.04 -10.83 5.77
N SER A 705 -11.25 -11.37 5.79
CA SER A 705 -11.62 -12.52 6.59
C SER A 705 -12.52 -13.45 5.79
N ASP A 706 -12.60 -14.70 6.23
CA ASP A 706 -13.43 -15.72 5.59
C ASP A 706 -14.13 -16.61 6.62
N SER A 707 -15.16 -17.32 6.16
CA SER A 707 -15.92 -18.29 6.94
C SER A 707 -16.71 -19.21 6.02
N ASP A 708 -16.95 -20.45 6.41
CA ASP A 708 -17.81 -21.34 5.62
C ASP A 708 -19.29 -20.90 5.67
N TYR A 709 -20.03 -21.16 4.59
CA TYR A 709 -21.47 -20.91 4.50
C TYR A 709 -22.23 -21.65 5.60
N SER A 710 -22.97 -20.91 6.43
CA SER A 710 -23.74 -21.43 7.57
C SER A 710 -25.25 -21.19 7.49
N GLY A 711 -25.75 -20.65 6.38
CA GLY A 711 -27.19 -20.49 6.10
C GLY A 711 -27.88 -19.36 6.88
N VAL A 712 -27.13 -18.60 7.67
CA VAL A 712 -27.53 -17.38 8.38
C VAL A 712 -26.61 -16.23 8.03
N SER A 713 -27.02 -14.98 8.31
CA SER A 713 -26.16 -13.81 8.16
C SER A 713 -24.91 -13.93 9.04
N GLN A 714 -23.74 -13.68 8.46
CA GLN A 714 -22.45 -13.84 9.12
C GLN A 714 -21.68 -12.52 9.13
N THR A 715 -20.97 -12.23 10.23
CA THR A 715 -20.18 -11.00 10.38
C THR A 715 -18.69 -11.28 10.21
N PRO A 716 -17.94 -10.44 9.48
CA PRO A 716 -16.49 -10.60 9.33
C PRO A 716 -15.75 -10.53 10.68
N ASP A 717 -14.60 -11.20 10.78
CA ASP A 717 -13.72 -11.11 11.95
C ASP A 717 -13.01 -9.75 11.95
N TYR A 718 -13.54 -8.81 12.73
CA TYR A 718 -13.00 -7.45 12.86
C TYR A 718 -11.53 -7.40 13.29
N SER A 719 -10.96 -8.47 13.87
CA SER A 719 -9.53 -8.52 14.21
C SER A 719 -8.60 -8.74 13.01
N LYS A 720 -9.16 -9.00 11.81
CA LYS A 720 -8.44 -9.14 10.54
C LYS A 720 -8.35 -7.85 9.71
N TYR A 721 -9.03 -6.79 10.15
CA TYR A 721 -9.10 -5.52 9.43
C TYR A 721 -8.38 -4.43 10.22
N ALA A 722 -7.85 -3.46 9.48
CA ALA A 722 -7.38 -2.20 10.03
C ALA A 722 -7.86 -1.05 9.15
N VAL A 723 -7.90 0.15 9.71
CA VAL A 723 -8.13 1.37 8.95
C VAL A 723 -6.86 2.20 9.01
N GLU A 724 -6.28 2.46 7.85
CA GLU A 724 -5.12 3.33 7.67
C GLU A 724 -5.63 4.73 7.29
N LEU A 725 -5.15 5.76 7.98
CA LEU A 725 -5.44 7.16 7.68
C LEU A 725 -4.29 7.77 6.88
N SER A 726 -4.57 8.75 6.03
CA SER A 726 -3.57 9.40 5.17
C SER A 726 -2.57 10.30 5.92
N ASP A 727 -2.67 10.41 7.24
CA ASP A 727 -1.62 10.97 8.12
C ASP A 727 -0.62 9.90 8.61
N GLY A 728 -0.74 8.67 8.12
CA GLY A 728 0.07 7.51 8.51
C GLY A 728 -0.35 6.87 9.83
N THR A 729 -1.41 7.33 10.48
CA THR A 729 -1.91 6.73 11.73
C THR A 729 -2.97 5.66 11.47
N THR A 730 -3.00 4.64 12.34
CA THR A 730 -3.98 3.54 12.24
C THR A 730 -5.11 3.72 13.23
N TYR A 731 -6.35 3.65 12.75
CA TYR A 731 -7.53 3.65 13.59
C TYR A 731 -7.86 2.22 14.05
N THR A 732 -7.86 1.99 15.37
CA THR A 732 -8.26 0.72 15.96
C THR A 732 -9.78 0.58 15.94
N LEU A 733 -10.28 -0.30 15.07
CA LEU A 733 -11.70 -0.59 14.88
C LEU A 733 -12.41 -1.02 16.18
N GLN A 734 -13.63 -0.53 16.35
CA GLN A 734 -14.54 -0.88 17.44
C GLN A 734 -15.72 -1.71 16.91
N SER A 735 -16.43 -2.38 17.81
CA SER A 735 -17.61 -3.18 17.45
C SER A 735 -18.70 -2.29 16.86
N GLY A 736 -19.11 -2.57 15.61
CA GLY A 736 -20.06 -1.78 14.84
C GLY A 736 -19.45 -0.71 13.92
N ASP A 737 -18.13 -0.53 13.90
CA ASP A 737 -17.48 0.41 12.98
C ASP A 737 -17.47 -0.10 11.52
N LEU A 738 -17.46 -1.42 11.29
CA LEU A 738 -17.53 -2.03 9.96
C LEU A 738 -18.94 -2.58 9.64
N VAL A 739 -19.30 -2.52 8.36
CA VAL A 739 -20.53 -3.10 7.78
C VAL A 739 -20.19 -3.82 6.47
N VAL A 740 -20.95 -4.87 6.14
CA VAL A 740 -20.84 -5.56 4.85
C VAL A 740 -21.71 -4.83 3.83
N ALA A 741 -21.15 -4.48 2.68
CA ALA A 741 -21.81 -3.69 1.65
C ALA A 741 -22.54 -4.58 0.63
N GLY A 742 -23.86 -4.70 0.79
CA GLY A 742 -24.75 -5.42 -0.12
C GLY A 742 -25.20 -6.78 0.43
N ASP A 743 -26.53 -6.96 0.46
CA ASP A 743 -27.25 -8.14 0.94
C ASP A 743 -26.94 -8.61 2.38
N ASP A 744 -27.71 -9.58 2.87
CA ASP A 744 -27.71 -10.02 4.28
C ASP A 744 -26.45 -10.82 4.69
N SER A 745 -25.34 -10.77 3.94
CA SER A 745 -24.07 -11.47 4.24
C SER A 745 -24.25 -12.96 4.59
N LYS A 746 -25.06 -13.67 3.80
CA LYS A 746 -25.63 -14.98 4.15
C LYS A 746 -25.19 -16.11 3.22
N ASP A 747 -25.14 -15.84 1.93
CA ASP A 747 -24.87 -16.82 0.87
C ASP A 747 -23.37 -16.90 0.56
N ALA A 748 -22.92 -17.91 -0.21
CA ALA A 748 -21.50 -18.04 -0.53
C ALA A 748 -21.08 -17.06 -1.64
N GLY A 749 -19.99 -16.35 -1.42
CA GLY A 749 -19.50 -15.28 -2.29
C GLY A 749 -18.49 -14.37 -1.58
N THR A 750 -17.95 -13.39 -2.32
CA THR A 750 -17.07 -12.36 -1.76
C THR A 750 -17.84 -11.04 -1.69
N TYR A 751 -17.97 -10.52 -0.48
CA TYR A 751 -18.64 -9.27 -0.16
C TYR A 751 -17.60 -8.17 0.12
N MET A 752 -17.95 -6.92 -0.19
CA MET A 752 -17.13 -5.76 0.15
C MET A 752 -17.40 -5.32 1.60
N VAL A 753 -16.37 -4.89 2.32
CA VAL A 753 -16.46 -4.44 3.71
C VAL A 753 -16.18 -2.94 3.76
N THR A 754 -17.08 -2.16 4.36
CA THR A 754 -16.97 -0.69 4.43
C THR A 754 -17.14 -0.19 5.86
N LEU A 755 -16.75 1.06 6.12
CA LEU A 755 -17.08 1.72 7.39
C LEU A 755 -18.57 2.05 7.46
N SER A 756 -19.16 1.77 8.62
CA SER A 756 -20.48 2.27 8.99
C SER A 756 -20.38 3.76 9.38
N GLN A 757 -21.54 4.43 9.47
CA GLN A 757 -21.59 5.80 10.01
C GLN A 757 -21.00 5.89 11.43
N GLN A 758 -21.09 4.83 12.25
CA GLN A 758 -20.49 4.79 13.59
C GLN A 758 -18.96 4.80 13.53
N GLY A 759 -18.37 4.12 12.54
CA GLY A 759 -16.93 4.12 12.28
C GLY A 759 -16.43 5.47 11.78
N ILE A 760 -17.12 6.07 10.79
CA ILE A 760 -16.83 7.41 10.28
C ILE A 760 -16.96 8.45 11.42
N ASP A 761 -18.05 8.39 12.19
CA ASP A 761 -18.25 9.23 13.36
C ASP A 761 -17.12 9.04 14.38
N ASN A 762 -16.58 7.83 14.56
CA ASN A 762 -15.49 7.58 15.52
C ASN A 762 -14.14 8.13 15.02
N ILE A 763 -13.80 7.97 13.75
CA ILE A 763 -12.64 8.60 13.11
C ILE A 763 -12.74 10.13 13.22
N SER A 764 -13.92 10.72 13.02
CA SER A 764 -14.13 12.18 13.15
C SER A 764 -13.83 12.75 14.55
N LYS A 765 -13.73 11.90 15.60
CA LYS A 765 -13.43 12.28 16.99
C LYS A 765 -11.94 12.18 17.36
N LEU A 766 -11.08 11.67 16.46
CA LEU A 766 -9.65 11.54 16.73
C LEU A 766 -8.97 12.93 16.87
N PRO A 767 -7.88 13.07 17.65
CA PRO A 767 -7.15 14.33 17.78
C PRO A 767 -6.69 14.93 16.45
N GLN A 768 -6.31 14.11 15.49
CA GLN A 768 -5.87 14.54 14.15
C GLN A 768 -7.03 15.10 13.32
N SER A 769 -8.26 14.68 13.59
CA SER A 769 -9.50 15.20 13.00
C SER A 769 -9.82 16.64 13.41
N ASN A 770 -9.01 17.27 14.26
CA ASN A 770 -9.01 18.73 14.42
C ASN A 770 -8.36 19.43 13.21
N LEU A 771 -7.36 18.81 12.57
CA LEU A 771 -6.63 19.33 11.41
C LEU A 771 -7.18 18.79 10.08
N TYR A 772 -7.74 17.58 10.08
CA TYR A 772 -8.19 16.87 8.87
C TYR A 772 -9.71 16.73 8.73
N ASN A 773 -10.20 16.73 7.49
CA ASN A 773 -11.51 16.22 7.05
C ASN A 773 -11.32 14.83 6.47
N TRP A 774 -11.85 13.79 7.11
CA TRP A 774 -11.65 12.40 6.66
C TRP A 774 -12.73 11.94 5.66
N SER A 775 -12.31 11.42 4.52
CA SER A 775 -13.13 10.80 3.48
C SER A 775 -12.67 9.37 3.16
N GLY A 776 -13.54 8.52 2.61
CA GLY A 776 -13.16 7.17 2.21
C GLY A 776 -12.43 7.15 0.87
N ASN A 777 -11.42 6.30 0.74
CA ASN A 777 -10.78 6.03 -0.54
C ASN A 777 -11.76 5.28 -1.48
N ILE A 778 -11.63 5.52 -2.79
CA ILE A 778 -12.40 4.81 -3.82
C ILE A 778 -11.84 3.40 -4.05
N ASP A 779 -10.55 3.20 -3.77
CA ASP A 779 -9.83 1.93 -3.92
C ASP A 779 -9.87 1.05 -2.64
N ASP A 780 -10.92 1.16 -1.80
CA ASP A 780 -11.14 0.29 -0.64
C ASP A 780 -11.19 -1.19 -1.08
N THR A 781 -10.22 -2.01 -0.64
CA THR A 781 -10.09 -3.44 -1.05
C THR A 781 -10.55 -4.44 0.01
N ALA A 782 -11.03 -3.97 1.16
CA ALA A 782 -11.48 -4.84 2.24
C ALA A 782 -12.62 -5.76 1.81
N THR A 783 -12.42 -7.06 2.00
CA THR A 783 -13.35 -8.11 1.55
C THR A 783 -13.67 -9.11 2.66
N TYR A 784 -14.85 -9.70 2.57
CA TYR A 784 -15.32 -10.79 3.43
C TYR A 784 -15.82 -11.93 2.54
N THR A 785 -15.21 -13.11 2.64
CA THR A 785 -15.56 -14.26 1.78
C THR A 785 -16.30 -15.34 2.55
N ILE A 786 -17.51 -15.65 2.10
CA ILE A 786 -18.25 -16.82 2.58
C ILE A 786 -17.95 -17.98 1.64
N ASN A 787 -17.18 -18.97 2.12
CA ASN A 787 -16.78 -20.15 1.37
C ASN A 787 -17.97 -21.10 1.15
N LYS A 788 -18.00 -21.81 0.02
CA LYS A 788 -19.05 -22.84 -0.21
C LYS A 788 -18.89 -24.02 0.73
N ALA A 789 -19.97 -24.41 1.40
CA ALA A 789 -19.98 -25.60 2.25
C ALA A 789 -19.92 -26.89 1.40
N ASN A 790 -19.19 -27.91 1.87
CA ASN A 790 -19.07 -29.17 1.14
C ASN A 790 -20.24 -30.12 1.47
N VAL A 791 -20.88 -30.69 0.44
CA VAL A 791 -21.95 -31.70 0.58
C VAL A 791 -21.71 -32.85 -0.39
N THR A 792 -21.91 -34.08 0.08
CA THR A 792 -21.88 -35.30 -0.74
C THR A 792 -23.30 -35.86 -0.89
N ILE A 793 -23.70 -36.16 -2.12
CA ILE A 793 -24.92 -36.90 -2.46
C ILE A 793 -24.53 -38.32 -2.86
N THR A 794 -25.08 -39.33 -2.20
CA THR A 794 -24.80 -40.74 -2.44
C THR A 794 -26.07 -41.44 -2.92
N ALA A 795 -26.08 -42.01 -4.13
CA ALA A 795 -27.21 -42.81 -4.60
C ALA A 795 -27.22 -44.19 -3.91
N ASP A 796 -28.37 -44.61 -3.42
CA ASP A 796 -28.51 -45.89 -2.73
C ASP A 796 -28.58 -47.03 -3.75
N SER A 797 -27.77 -48.09 -3.57
CA SER A 797 -27.85 -49.29 -4.42
C SER A 797 -29.10 -50.12 -4.13
N VAL A 798 -29.76 -50.62 -5.18
CA VAL A 798 -31.02 -51.38 -5.10
C VAL A 798 -31.04 -52.53 -6.12
N SER A 799 -31.97 -53.48 -5.96
CA SER A 799 -32.09 -54.66 -6.83
C SER A 799 -33.55 -55.04 -7.09
N LYS A 800 -33.83 -55.64 -8.25
CA LYS A 800 -35.12 -56.30 -8.58
C LYS A 800 -34.93 -57.68 -9.21
N TYR A 801 -35.98 -58.48 -9.31
CA TYR A 801 -36.02 -59.66 -10.17
C TYR A 801 -36.52 -59.32 -11.59
N ALA A 802 -36.03 -60.05 -12.58
CA ALA A 802 -36.42 -59.87 -13.98
C ALA A 802 -37.92 -60.18 -14.18
N GLY A 803 -38.65 -59.17 -14.66
CA GLY A 803 -40.12 -59.14 -14.74
C GLY A 803 -40.74 -58.02 -13.89
N GLU A 804 -40.15 -57.73 -12.73
CA GLU A 804 -40.66 -56.71 -11.80
C GLU A 804 -40.54 -55.27 -12.34
N THR A 805 -41.41 -54.40 -11.85
CA THR A 805 -41.24 -52.94 -11.94
C THR A 805 -40.04 -52.47 -11.13
N ASP A 806 -39.31 -51.48 -11.62
CA ASP A 806 -38.16 -50.91 -10.90
C ASP A 806 -38.55 -50.37 -9.50
N PRO A 807 -37.78 -50.66 -8.44
CA PRO A 807 -37.92 -50.00 -7.15
C PRO A 807 -37.60 -48.50 -7.27
N ALA A 808 -38.17 -47.70 -6.36
CA ALA A 808 -37.88 -46.27 -6.30
C ALA A 808 -36.39 -46.03 -6.00
N LEU A 809 -35.72 -45.24 -6.84
CA LEU A 809 -34.33 -44.83 -6.63
C LEU A 809 -34.27 -43.74 -5.54
N THR A 810 -33.39 -43.89 -4.56
CA THR A 810 -33.19 -42.95 -3.47
C THR A 810 -31.72 -42.50 -3.37
N ALA A 811 -31.48 -41.44 -2.61
CA ALA A 811 -30.13 -40.97 -2.32
C ALA A 811 -30.06 -40.36 -0.91
N THR A 812 -28.91 -40.51 -0.28
CA THR A 812 -28.56 -40.01 1.04
C THR A 812 -27.57 -38.84 0.96
N PHE A 813 -27.56 -37.99 1.98
CA PHE A 813 -26.81 -36.73 2.00
C PHE A 813 -25.86 -36.68 3.20
N THR A 814 -24.61 -36.27 2.97
CA THR A 814 -23.62 -36.03 4.03
C THR A 814 -23.05 -34.62 3.89
N GLY A 815 -23.11 -33.83 4.96
CA GLY A 815 -22.67 -32.43 5.00
C GLY A 815 -22.87 -31.85 6.40
N PRO A 816 -22.70 -30.52 6.61
CA PRO A 816 -22.90 -29.90 7.91
C PRO A 816 -24.35 -30.08 8.40
N ALA A 817 -24.52 -30.71 9.56
CA ALA A 817 -25.82 -31.21 10.03
C ALA A 817 -26.89 -30.13 10.30
N THR A 818 -26.52 -28.86 10.31
CA THR A 818 -27.42 -27.71 10.49
C THR A 818 -27.94 -27.10 9.18
N LEU A 819 -27.44 -27.55 8.02
CA LEU A 819 -27.66 -26.92 6.71
C LEU A 819 -28.56 -27.70 5.75
N LEU A 820 -28.77 -29.00 6.00
CA LEU A 820 -29.40 -29.90 5.05
C LEU A 820 -30.94 -29.80 5.07
N ASN A 821 -31.48 -28.74 4.44
CA ASN A 821 -32.84 -28.77 3.92
C ASN A 821 -32.82 -29.37 2.51
N HIS A 822 -33.60 -30.44 2.27
CA HIS A 822 -33.53 -31.21 1.01
C HIS A 822 -33.91 -30.42 -0.25
N ASP A 823 -34.71 -29.34 -0.11
CA ASP A 823 -35.22 -28.57 -1.25
C ASP A 823 -34.16 -27.70 -1.95
N ASP A 824 -33.06 -27.36 -1.27
CA ASP A 824 -32.04 -26.41 -1.74
C ASP A 824 -31.06 -27.03 -2.75
N LEU A 825 -30.95 -28.36 -2.78
CA LEU A 825 -30.12 -29.12 -3.71
C LEU A 825 -31.01 -29.76 -4.77
N GLN A 826 -31.05 -29.19 -5.97
CA GLN A 826 -31.86 -29.69 -7.08
C GLN A 826 -31.11 -30.80 -7.83
N TYR A 827 -31.57 -32.05 -7.70
CA TYR A 827 -30.95 -33.25 -8.26
C TYR A 827 -31.98 -34.24 -8.84
N THR A 828 -31.53 -35.11 -9.74
CA THR A 828 -32.25 -36.32 -10.18
C THR A 828 -31.38 -37.56 -9.96
N VAL A 829 -32.02 -38.70 -9.71
CA VAL A 829 -31.38 -40.01 -9.58
C VAL A 829 -31.92 -40.90 -10.69
N GLU A 830 -31.05 -41.35 -11.59
CA GLU A 830 -31.44 -42.07 -12.81
C GLU A 830 -30.54 -43.28 -13.03
N ARG A 831 -31.11 -44.42 -13.43
CA ARG A 831 -30.35 -45.62 -13.81
C ARG A 831 -30.19 -45.74 -15.32
N VAL A 832 -29.15 -46.44 -15.76
CA VAL A 832 -29.11 -46.93 -17.15
C VAL A 832 -30.22 -47.96 -17.36
N ALA A 833 -30.99 -47.77 -18.44
CA ALA A 833 -32.14 -48.63 -18.76
C ALA A 833 -31.71 -50.02 -19.25
N GLY A 834 -32.37 -51.05 -18.74
CA GLY A 834 -32.17 -52.45 -19.10
C GLY A 834 -32.91 -53.39 -18.16
N ASP A 835 -33.34 -54.54 -18.68
CA ASP A 835 -34.09 -55.58 -17.96
C ASP A 835 -33.49 -56.99 -18.13
N ASP A 836 -32.32 -57.08 -18.76
CA ASP A 836 -31.51 -58.30 -18.76
C ASP A 836 -30.86 -58.48 -17.38
N VAL A 837 -30.48 -59.71 -17.02
CA VAL A 837 -29.83 -60.01 -15.73
C VAL A 837 -28.42 -59.42 -15.70
N GLY A 838 -28.14 -58.55 -14.72
CA GLY A 838 -26.84 -57.88 -14.54
C GLY A 838 -26.92 -56.60 -13.70
N GLU A 839 -25.76 -55.96 -13.50
CA GLU A 839 -25.64 -54.67 -12.83
C GLU A 839 -25.70 -53.50 -13.82
N TYR A 840 -26.43 -52.44 -13.44
CA TYR A 840 -26.55 -51.18 -14.16
C TYR A 840 -26.17 -50.01 -13.22
N PRO A 841 -25.40 -49.01 -13.66
CA PRO A 841 -25.04 -47.89 -12.80
C PRO A 841 -26.23 -46.95 -12.56
N ILE A 842 -26.35 -46.47 -11.32
CA ILE A 842 -27.24 -45.36 -10.92
C ILE A 842 -26.40 -44.09 -10.87
N SER A 843 -26.78 -43.09 -11.64
CA SER A 843 -26.11 -41.79 -11.71
C SER A 843 -26.96 -40.69 -11.06
N ILE A 844 -26.30 -39.75 -10.40
CA ILE A 844 -26.94 -38.50 -9.95
C ILE A 844 -26.58 -37.38 -10.92
N SER A 845 -27.61 -36.67 -11.41
CA SER A 845 -27.45 -35.37 -12.07
C SER A 845 -27.87 -34.28 -11.08
N TYR A 846 -27.16 -33.15 -11.04
CA TYR A 846 -27.50 -32.03 -10.15
C TYR A 846 -27.24 -30.68 -10.82
N ASN A 847 -28.00 -29.66 -10.41
CA ASN A 847 -27.77 -28.28 -10.84
C ASN A 847 -26.70 -27.61 -9.97
N ALA A 848 -25.78 -26.86 -10.60
CA ALA A 848 -24.73 -26.15 -9.88
C ALA A 848 -25.32 -25.18 -8.84
N ASN A 849 -24.97 -25.39 -7.57
CA ASN A 849 -25.51 -24.63 -6.44
C ASN A 849 -24.60 -23.42 -6.09
N PRO A 850 -25.16 -22.23 -5.74
CA PRO A 850 -24.34 -21.09 -5.34
C PRO A 850 -23.60 -21.33 -4.03
N ASN A 851 -24.21 -21.99 -3.04
CA ASN A 851 -23.73 -22.08 -1.66
C ASN A 851 -22.98 -23.37 -1.33
N TYR A 852 -23.14 -24.42 -2.15
CA TYR A 852 -22.55 -25.75 -1.89
C TYR A 852 -21.57 -26.21 -2.96
N ASN A 853 -20.46 -26.82 -2.52
CA ASN A 853 -19.62 -27.69 -3.34
C ASN A 853 -20.20 -29.11 -3.29
N VAL A 854 -20.79 -29.57 -4.40
CA VAL A 854 -21.50 -30.85 -4.45
C VAL A 854 -20.58 -31.96 -5.00
N THR A 855 -20.35 -32.98 -4.17
CA THR A 855 -19.71 -34.24 -4.56
C THR A 855 -20.77 -35.31 -4.78
N VAL A 856 -20.56 -36.21 -5.75
CA VAL A 856 -21.50 -37.30 -6.08
C VAL A 856 -20.81 -38.66 -5.89
N VAL A 857 -21.52 -39.58 -5.24
CA VAL A 857 -21.20 -41.01 -5.19
C VAL A 857 -22.32 -41.78 -5.88
N ASN A 858 -21.99 -42.45 -6.98
CA ASN A 858 -22.94 -43.24 -7.76
C ASN A 858 -23.25 -44.58 -7.10
N GLY A 859 -24.47 -45.09 -7.33
CA GLY A 859 -24.95 -46.38 -6.83
C GLY A 859 -25.04 -47.44 -7.93
N THR A 860 -25.56 -48.62 -7.59
CA THR A 860 -25.77 -49.74 -8.52
C THR A 860 -27.20 -50.27 -8.46
N PHE A 861 -27.73 -50.63 -9.62
CA PHE A 861 -29.06 -51.24 -9.80
C PHE A 861 -28.87 -52.65 -10.36
N GLU A 862 -29.20 -53.68 -9.59
CA GLU A 862 -29.02 -55.08 -10.00
C GLU A 862 -30.35 -55.72 -10.46
N VAL A 863 -30.34 -56.38 -11.62
CA VAL A 863 -31.46 -57.21 -12.10
C VAL A 863 -31.11 -58.68 -11.93
N LEU A 864 -31.89 -59.38 -11.11
CA LEU A 864 -31.69 -60.77 -10.69
C LEU A 864 -32.58 -61.76 -11.48
N PRO A 865 -32.22 -63.05 -11.63
CA PRO A 865 -33.04 -64.03 -12.36
C PRO A 865 -34.42 -64.32 -11.74
N SER A 866 -35.45 -64.42 -12.59
CA SER A 866 -36.85 -64.75 -12.23
C SER A 866 -37.03 -66.18 -11.67
N LYS A 867 -38.11 -66.40 -10.89
CA LYS A 867 -38.34 -67.62 -10.07
C LYS A 867 -39.70 -68.34 -10.27
N SER A 868 -40.38 -68.09 -11.39
CA SER A 868 -41.73 -68.62 -11.67
C SER A 868 -41.79 -70.12 -12.01
N SER A 869 -42.92 -70.77 -11.71
CA SER A 869 -43.16 -72.19 -12.01
C SER A 869 -44.65 -72.62 -11.98
N LEU A 870 -45.06 -73.63 -12.77
CA LEU A 870 -46.43 -74.17 -12.77
C LEU A 870 -46.49 -75.69 -13.02
N ALA A 871 -47.52 -76.33 -12.46
CA ALA A 871 -47.57 -77.78 -12.36
C ALA A 871 -49.05 -78.33 -12.34
N GLY A 872 -49.39 -79.54 -12.89
CA GLY A 872 -50.78 -80.14 -12.91
C GLY A 872 -50.96 -81.70 -12.96
N SER A 873 -51.94 -82.31 -12.23
CA SER A 873 -52.29 -83.78 -12.22
C SER A 873 -53.71 -84.19 -11.68
N ASP A 874 -54.37 -85.15 -12.33
CA ASP A 874 -55.82 -85.59 -12.37
C ASP A 874 -56.64 -85.92 -11.08
N TYR A 875 -58.00 -85.98 -11.17
CA TYR A 875 -58.96 -86.19 -10.05
C TYR A 875 -60.34 -86.85 -10.37
N THR A 876 -61.12 -87.31 -9.37
CA THR A 876 -62.45 -87.99 -9.47
C THR A 876 -63.50 -87.46 -8.49
N MET A 877 -64.75 -87.26 -8.94
CA MET A 877 -65.93 -86.84 -8.13
C MET A 877 -67.20 -87.69 -8.42
N TYR A 878 -68.32 -87.37 -7.77
CA TYR A 878 -69.67 -87.90 -8.07
C TYR A 878 -70.60 -86.78 -8.60
N ILE A 879 -71.61 -87.09 -9.43
CA ILE A 879 -72.67 -86.16 -9.88
C ILE A 879 -73.34 -85.59 -8.63
N GLY A 880 -73.32 -84.27 -8.44
CA GLY A 880 -73.91 -83.66 -7.24
C GLY A 880 -73.09 -83.84 -5.97
N ASP A 881 -71.84 -84.32 -6.07
CA ASP A 881 -70.75 -83.63 -5.36
C ASP A 881 -70.58 -82.23 -5.99
N PRO A 882 -69.93 -81.28 -5.29
CA PRO A 882 -69.44 -80.07 -5.94
C PRO A 882 -68.49 -80.40 -7.11
N ALA A 883 -68.47 -79.53 -8.11
CA ALA A 883 -67.42 -79.52 -9.14
C ALA A 883 -66.03 -79.45 -8.47
N PRO A 884 -64.98 -80.05 -9.06
CA PRO A 884 -63.71 -80.20 -8.37
C PRO A 884 -63.06 -78.84 -8.15
N THR A 885 -62.40 -78.69 -7.01
CA THR A 885 -61.54 -77.55 -6.77
C THR A 885 -60.22 -77.77 -7.49
N VAL A 886 -59.47 -76.69 -7.71
CA VAL A 886 -58.07 -76.79 -8.14
C VAL A 886 -57.23 -77.60 -7.13
N SER A 887 -57.64 -77.64 -5.85
CA SER A 887 -56.91 -78.31 -4.77
C SER A 887 -56.85 -79.82 -4.93
N ASP A 888 -57.91 -80.40 -5.51
CA ASP A 888 -58.07 -81.84 -5.73
C ASP A 888 -56.99 -82.41 -6.68
N PHE A 889 -56.21 -81.52 -7.29
CA PHE A 889 -55.06 -81.81 -8.14
C PHE A 889 -53.73 -81.96 -7.35
N LYS A 890 -53.53 -81.35 -6.14
CA LYS A 890 -52.57 -81.70 -5.00
C LYS A 890 -51.34 -80.82 -4.50
N ALA A 891 -50.70 -79.85 -5.19
CA ALA A 891 -49.60 -78.93 -4.71
C ALA A 891 -49.61 -77.40 -5.12
N SER A 892 -49.00 -76.91 -6.24
CA SER A 892 -48.62 -75.45 -6.41
C SER A 892 -48.31 -74.86 -7.83
N ALA A 893 -48.21 -73.51 -7.90
CA ALA A 893 -47.40 -72.68 -8.83
C ALA A 893 -46.58 -71.62 -8.06
N THR A 894 -45.62 -70.94 -8.69
CA THR A 894 -44.94 -69.72 -8.19
C THR A 894 -44.89 -68.58 -9.21
N ASP A 895 -44.97 -67.35 -8.71
CA ASP A 895 -44.76 -66.11 -9.45
C ASP A 895 -43.26 -65.83 -9.71
N GLU A 896 -42.96 -64.72 -10.40
CA GLU A 896 -41.60 -64.30 -10.74
C GLU A 896 -40.69 -64.00 -9.54
N ASN A 897 -41.27 -63.66 -8.38
CA ASN A 897 -40.59 -63.47 -7.09
C ASN A 897 -40.32 -64.81 -6.36
N GLY A 898 -41.04 -65.88 -6.71
CA GLY A 898 -41.02 -67.18 -6.05
C GLY A 898 -42.10 -67.37 -4.97
N ASN A 899 -43.07 -66.47 -4.84
CA ASN A 899 -44.23 -66.66 -3.95
C ASN A 899 -45.26 -67.61 -4.59
N PRO A 900 -46.13 -68.28 -3.82
CA PRO A 900 -47.12 -69.20 -4.38
C PRO A 900 -48.24 -68.50 -5.17
N GLU A 901 -48.38 -68.78 -6.47
CA GLU A 901 -49.43 -68.20 -7.32
C GLU A 901 -50.70 -69.09 -7.38
N ALA A 902 -51.86 -68.45 -7.60
CA ALA A 902 -53.15 -69.10 -7.68
C ALA A 902 -53.41 -69.72 -9.06
N VAL A 903 -53.23 -71.03 -9.17
CA VAL A 903 -53.59 -71.77 -10.41
C VAL A 903 -55.11 -71.77 -10.63
N ILE A 904 -55.52 -71.34 -11.82
CA ILE A 904 -56.87 -71.34 -12.40
C ILE A 904 -57.14 -72.71 -13.04
N LEU A 905 -58.34 -73.26 -12.84
CA LEU A 905 -58.77 -74.56 -13.36
C LEU A 905 -59.86 -74.36 -14.43
N ASP A 906 -59.57 -74.71 -15.70
CA ASP A 906 -60.55 -74.67 -16.80
C ASP A 906 -61.28 -76.01 -16.91
N LEU A 907 -62.49 -76.04 -16.36
CA LEU A 907 -63.40 -77.18 -16.38
C LEU A 907 -64.40 -77.17 -17.55
N SER A 908 -64.29 -76.25 -18.51
CA SER A 908 -65.34 -75.98 -19.52
C SER A 908 -65.71 -77.17 -20.43
N LYS A 909 -64.87 -78.21 -20.48
CA LYS A 909 -65.11 -79.47 -21.21
C LYS A 909 -65.91 -80.52 -20.41
N ALA A 910 -66.17 -80.30 -19.12
CA ALA A 910 -66.76 -81.30 -18.21
C ALA A 910 -68.29 -81.20 -18.05
N ASP A 911 -68.93 -82.32 -17.73
CA ASP A 911 -70.39 -82.43 -17.47
C ASP A 911 -70.64 -83.25 -16.19
N TYR A 912 -71.08 -82.58 -15.12
CA TYR A 912 -71.38 -83.21 -13.83
C TYR A 912 -72.82 -83.70 -13.68
N SER A 913 -73.62 -83.68 -14.74
CA SER A 913 -74.94 -84.31 -14.79
C SER A 913 -74.89 -85.72 -15.40
N LYS A 914 -73.77 -86.06 -16.04
CA LYS A 914 -73.42 -87.39 -16.53
C LYS A 914 -72.26 -87.99 -15.75
N ALA A 915 -72.15 -89.31 -15.85
CA ALA A 915 -70.91 -90.00 -15.57
C ALA A 915 -70.03 -90.00 -16.81
N GLY A 916 -68.76 -89.66 -16.65
CA GLY A 916 -67.81 -89.53 -17.76
C GLY A 916 -66.46 -88.97 -17.31
N ASP A 917 -65.53 -88.99 -18.26
CA ASP A 917 -64.14 -88.56 -18.11
C ASP A 917 -63.88 -87.33 -19.00
N TYR A 918 -63.20 -86.31 -18.46
CA TYR A 918 -63.12 -84.99 -19.09
C TYR A 918 -61.72 -84.37 -18.94
N GLU A 919 -61.19 -83.80 -20.02
CA GLU A 919 -59.97 -82.97 -19.96
C GLU A 919 -60.23 -81.63 -19.26
N VAL A 920 -59.24 -81.15 -18.52
CA VAL A 920 -59.31 -79.95 -17.69
C VAL A 920 -58.01 -79.16 -17.84
N GLY A 921 -58.10 -77.84 -18.04
CA GLY A 921 -56.93 -76.97 -18.12
C GLY A 921 -56.46 -76.52 -16.73
N LEU A 922 -55.16 -76.25 -16.59
CA LEU A 922 -54.58 -75.52 -15.46
C LEU A 922 -53.73 -74.38 -16.00
N SER A 923 -53.89 -73.17 -15.47
CA SER A 923 -53.10 -72.00 -15.87
C SER A 923 -53.00 -70.97 -14.76
N THR A 924 -51.98 -70.13 -14.78
CA THR A 924 -51.85 -68.97 -13.88
C THR A 924 -52.30 -67.67 -14.56
N ALA A 925 -52.39 -66.58 -13.80
CA ALA A 925 -52.84 -65.29 -14.35
C ALA A 925 -51.75 -64.64 -15.22
N ASP A 926 -50.48 -64.89 -14.91
CA ASP A 926 -49.30 -64.51 -15.70
C ASP A 926 -49.23 -65.19 -17.09
N GLY A 927 -49.95 -66.31 -17.26
CA GLY A 927 -50.08 -67.04 -18.52
C GLY A 927 -49.36 -68.39 -18.62
N GLN A 928 -48.71 -68.92 -17.57
CA GLN A 928 -48.19 -70.31 -17.59
C GLN A 928 -49.35 -71.32 -17.73
N LYS A 929 -49.14 -72.50 -18.37
CA LYS A 929 -50.22 -73.49 -18.67
C LYS A 929 -49.84 -74.97 -18.48
N LYS A 930 -50.85 -75.81 -18.20
CA LYS A 930 -50.85 -77.28 -18.04
C LYS A 930 -52.23 -77.89 -18.40
N THR A 931 -52.33 -79.21 -18.48
CA THR A 931 -53.60 -79.96 -18.74
C THR A 931 -53.66 -81.25 -17.91
N VAL A 932 -54.87 -81.62 -17.45
CA VAL A 932 -55.18 -82.73 -16.51
C VAL A 932 -56.57 -83.33 -16.81
N VAL A 933 -57.05 -84.30 -16.01
CA VAL A 933 -58.30 -85.07 -16.24
C VAL A 933 -59.24 -85.13 -15.00
N LEU A 934 -60.56 -85.29 -15.23
CA LEU A 934 -61.64 -85.39 -14.23
C LEU A 934 -62.65 -86.54 -14.52
N HIS A 935 -63.21 -87.19 -13.48
CA HIS A 935 -64.22 -88.28 -13.55
C HIS A 935 -65.52 -88.02 -12.69
N VAL A 936 -66.73 -88.53 -13.03
CA VAL A 936 -68.06 -88.18 -12.35
C VAL A 936 -69.15 -89.32 -12.22
N LEU A 937 -70.13 -89.32 -11.26
CA LEU A 937 -71.15 -90.43 -10.96
C LEU A 937 -72.50 -90.10 -10.17
N SER A 938 -73.73 -90.48 -10.62
CA SER A 938 -75.16 -90.07 -10.29
C SER A 938 -75.75 -89.70 -8.87
N LYS A 939 -76.73 -88.74 -8.79
CA LYS A 939 -77.51 -88.28 -7.57
C LYS A 939 -78.92 -87.62 -7.81
N ASN A 940 -79.62 -87.24 -6.72
CA ASN A 940 -80.77 -86.31 -6.62
C ASN A 940 -80.80 -85.57 -5.24
N ASP A 941 -81.46 -84.40 -5.13
CA ASP A 941 -81.45 -83.43 -3.99
C ASP A 941 -82.69 -82.47 -4.09
N SER A 942 -83.13 -81.58 -3.17
CA SER A 942 -82.76 -81.14 -1.80
C SER A 942 -83.95 -80.39 -1.11
N GLY A 943 -83.81 -79.70 0.05
CA GLY A 943 -84.88 -78.82 0.57
C GLY A 943 -84.77 -78.03 1.91
N GLY A 944 -84.03 -76.89 1.95
CA GLY A 944 -84.41 -75.71 2.77
C GLY A 944 -83.43 -75.13 3.82
N GLY A 945 -83.02 -73.86 3.65
CA GLY A 945 -82.50 -72.97 4.71
C GLY A 945 -80.99 -72.61 4.67
N THR A 946 -80.60 -71.51 5.34
CA THR A 946 -79.21 -70.95 5.43
C THR A 946 -78.58 -70.65 4.05
N THR A 947 -77.32 -70.24 3.80
CA THR A 947 -75.97 -70.19 4.46
C THR A 947 -75.25 -68.87 4.03
N THR A 948 -74.14 -68.31 4.57
CA THR A 948 -72.92 -68.70 5.34
C THR A 948 -71.75 -69.34 4.54
N THR A 949 -70.55 -68.69 4.53
CA THR A 949 -69.18 -69.27 4.29
C THR A 949 -68.89 -69.90 2.88
N PRO A 950 -67.77 -70.63 2.53
CA PRO A 950 -66.28 -70.51 2.74
C PRO A 950 -65.30 -70.93 1.54
N THR A 951 -63.94 -70.76 1.68
CA THR A 951 -62.72 -71.61 1.28
C THR A 951 -62.26 -72.13 -0.17
N ASP A 952 -60.95 -71.90 -0.54
CA ASP A 952 -59.81 -72.76 -1.12
C ASP A 952 -59.31 -73.02 -2.64
N PRO A 953 -57.95 -73.20 -2.97
CA PRO A 953 -57.32 -73.15 -4.36
C PRO A 953 -56.00 -73.99 -4.79
N SER A 954 -55.48 -73.86 -6.07
CA SER A 954 -54.04 -73.81 -6.62
C SER A 954 -52.99 -74.98 -6.97
N LYS A 955 -53.12 -76.03 -7.87
CA LYS A 955 -52.22 -77.29 -7.87
C LYS A 955 -51.83 -78.02 -9.26
N PRO A 956 -51.03 -79.16 -9.45
CA PRO A 956 -49.52 -79.48 -9.40
C PRO A 956 -48.81 -80.62 -10.31
N THR A 957 -47.46 -80.68 -10.45
CA THR A 957 -46.50 -81.60 -11.24
C THR A 957 -46.03 -81.33 -12.73
N THR A 958 -45.00 -82.04 -13.31
CA THR A 958 -43.75 -81.46 -13.92
C THR A 958 -43.36 -81.50 -15.49
N PRO A 959 -42.39 -82.29 -16.10
CA PRO A 959 -41.37 -81.77 -17.11
C PRO A 959 -40.86 -82.64 -18.36
N SER A 960 -40.07 -82.11 -19.36
CA SER A 960 -39.02 -82.82 -20.22
C SER A 960 -38.19 -81.96 -21.25
N LYS A 961 -36.90 -82.28 -21.53
CA LYS A 961 -35.81 -81.41 -22.13
C LYS A 961 -34.97 -82.04 -23.32
N PRO A 962 -34.41 -81.25 -24.29
CA PRO A 962 -33.40 -81.64 -25.33
C PRO A 962 -31.97 -80.98 -25.23
N GLU A 963 -30.98 -81.36 -26.08
CA GLU A 963 -29.53 -80.94 -26.12
C GLU A 963 -28.76 -81.50 -27.37
N PRO A 964 -27.42 -81.33 -27.61
CA PRO A 964 -26.47 -80.18 -27.67
C PRO A 964 -25.62 -80.15 -29.02
N PRO A 965 -24.53 -79.35 -29.26
CA PRO A 965 -23.12 -79.74 -28.88
C PRO A 965 -21.93 -78.70 -28.84
N VAL A 966 -20.99 -78.87 -27.87
CA VAL A 966 -19.49 -78.84 -27.97
C VAL A 966 -18.66 -77.51 -28.15
N ASP A 967 -17.39 -77.57 -27.68
CA ASP A 967 -16.35 -76.55 -27.33
C ASP A 967 -14.98 -76.84 -28.05
N PRO A 968 -13.98 -75.90 -28.17
CA PRO A 968 -12.69 -76.07 -27.42
C PRO A 968 -11.75 -74.83 -27.17
N ASP A 969 -11.21 -74.73 -25.93
CA ASP A 969 -9.79 -74.54 -25.46
C ASP A 969 -8.81 -73.36 -25.82
N GLU A 970 -7.84 -73.21 -24.88
CA GLU A 970 -6.70 -72.28 -24.60
C GLU A 970 -5.45 -72.29 -25.57
N PRO A 971 -4.23 -71.68 -25.36
CA PRO A 971 -3.56 -71.16 -24.11
C PRO A 971 -2.63 -69.89 -24.18
N SER A 972 -1.98 -69.57 -23.04
CA SER A 972 -0.55 -69.13 -22.83
C SER A 972 -0.21 -67.72 -22.26
N THR A 973 0.96 -67.63 -21.57
CA THR A 973 1.41 -66.58 -20.63
C THR A 973 2.67 -65.79 -21.11
N PRO A 974 3.11 -64.70 -20.42
CA PRO A 974 4.14 -64.85 -19.36
C PRO A 974 4.07 -63.84 -18.17
N THR A 975 5.01 -63.97 -17.22
CA THR A 975 5.35 -63.09 -16.08
C THR A 975 6.24 -61.89 -16.52
N GLU A 976 6.89 -61.02 -15.73
CA GLU A 976 7.39 -60.92 -14.32
C GLU A 976 7.81 -59.42 -14.07
N PRO A 977 8.16 -58.89 -12.86
CA PRO A 977 8.25 -59.46 -11.51
C PRO A 977 7.53 -58.61 -10.39
N ASP A 978 7.84 -58.85 -9.11
CA ASP A 978 7.08 -58.45 -7.91
C ASP A 978 7.45 -57.10 -7.20
N ASP A 979 6.45 -56.56 -6.48
CA ASP A 979 6.32 -56.14 -5.05
C ASP A 979 7.54 -55.66 -4.19
N PRO A 980 7.35 -54.85 -3.11
CA PRO A 980 6.89 -55.39 -1.81
C PRO A 980 5.93 -54.52 -0.95
N GLU A 981 4.92 -55.17 -0.35
CA GLU A 981 4.20 -54.71 0.88
C GLU A 981 5.05 -54.94 2.17
N PRO A 982 4.68 -54.36 3.33
CA PRO A 982 4.91 -55.07 4.61
C PRO A 982 3.74 -55.05 5.63
N GLU A 983 3.10 -56.22 5.77
CA GLU A 983 2.63 -56.91 6.99
C GLU A 983 2.06 -56.15 8.22
N ASN A 984 0.88 -56.64 8.65
CA ASN A 984 0.32 -56.56 10.02
C ASN A 984 0.79 -57.77 10.86
N PRO A 985 0.86 -57.71 12.21
CA PRO A 985 -0.18 -58.43 12.98
C PRO A 985 -0.56 -57.90 14.39
N ASP A 986 -1.77 -58.34 14.78
CA ASP A 986 -2.25 -58.64 16.14
C ASP A 986 -2.89 -57.57 17.08
N VAL A 987 -3.73 -58.13 17.95
CA VAL A 987 -4.89 -57.65 18.76
C VAL A 987 -4.74 -58.38 20.15
N PRO A 988 -5.33 -58.00 21.34
CA PRO A 988 -6.63 -57.35 21.59
C PRO A 988 -6.80 -56.33 22.78
N ALA A 989 -7.96 -55.66 22.77
CA ALA A 989 -8.95 -55.41 23.86
C ALA A 989 -8.65 -54.53 25.13
N GLU A 990 -9.46 -53.44 25.24
CA GLU A 990 -10.42 -53.11 26.34
C GLU A 990 -9.94 -52.82 27.79
N PRO A 991 -10.79 -52.21 28.69
CA PRO A 991 -12.23 -51.92 28.56
C PRO A 991 -12.69 -50.45 28.81
N GLU A 992 -14.01 -50.28 28.72
CA GLU A 992 -14.83 -49.06 28.76
C GLU A 992 -15.06 -48.44 30.16
N GLU A 993 -15.64 -47.22 30.15
CA GLU A 993 -16.68 -46.59 31.01
C GLU A 993 -16.77 -46.85 32.55
N PRO A 994 -17.28 -45.87 33.36
CA PRO A 994 -18.71 -45.54 33.31
C PRO A 994 -19.10 -44.05 33.36
N SER A 995 -20.31 -43.83 32.85
CA SER A 995 -21.12 -42.63 32.81
C SER A 995 -21.51 -42.01 34.19
N GLN A 996 -21.75 -40.68 34.14
CA GLN A 996 -22.65 -39.80 34.95
C GLN A 996 -23.07 -40.14 36.40
N PRO A 997 -23.24 -39.11 37.27
CA PRO A 997 -24.62 -38.59 37.48
C PRO A 997 -24.80 -37.10 37.84
N ASP A 998 -25.95 -36.58 37.40
CA ASP A 998 -26.91 -35.65 38.02
C ASP A 998 -26.57 -34.40 38.87
N LYS A 999 -27.43 -33.40 38.63
CA LYS A 999 -27.66 -32.15 39.38
C LYS A 999 -28.74 -32.32 40.45
N PRO A 1000 -28.54 -31.80 41.69
CA PRO A 1000 -29.68 -31.24 42.42
C PRO A 1000 -29.41 -29.99 43.30
N THR A 1001 -30.41 -29.09 43.32
CA THR A 1001 -30.90 -28.19 44.40
C THR A 1001 -29.99 -27.62 45.53
N THR A 1002 -30.17 -26.32 45.82
CA THR A 1002 -29.82 -25.64 47.09
C THR A 1002 -30.51 -26.25 48.33
N PRO A 1003 -29.86 -26.22 49.52
CA PRO A 1003 -30.39 -25.40 50.62
C PRO A 1003 -29.38 -24.80 51.66
N ILE A 1004 -29.81 -23.69 52.28
CA ILE A 1004 -29.67 -23.15 53.67
C ILE A 1004 -28.46 -23.54 54.60
N ILE A 1005 -27.98 -22.51 55.32
CA ILE A 1005 -26.91 -22.38 56.36
C ILE A 1005 -27.10 -23.23 57.65
N PRO A 1006 -26.06 -23.34 58.52
CA PRO A 1006 -26.09 -22.54 59.77
C PRO A 1006 -24.74 -21.94 60.31
N GLU A 1007 -24.85 -20.71 60.83
CA GLU A 1007 -24.24 -20.07 62.03
C GLU A 1007 -22.73 -20.14 62.44
N LEU A 1008 -22.08 -18.96 62.47
CA LEU A 1008 -21.56 -18.17 63.65
C LEU A 1008 -20.73 -18.86 64.78
N PRO A 1009 -19.73 -18.17 65.42
CA PRO A 1009 -19.88 -16.86 66.13
C PRO A 1009 -18.66 -15.89 66.06
N ASN A 1010 -18.61 -14.68 66.67
CA ASN A 1010 -19.58 -13.61 67.02
C ASN A 1010 -18.79 -12.41 67.64
N GLY A 1011 -19.29 -11.16 67.57
CA GLY A 1011 -18.78 -10.01 68.36
C GLY A 1011 -18.40 -8.72 67.58
N SER A 1012 -18.89 -7.50 67.90
CA SER A 1012 -20.27 -6.96 68.12
C SER A 1012 -20.23 -5.54 68.76
N THR A 1013 -21.40 -4.86 68.81
CA THR A 1013 -21.76 -3.56 69.48
C THR A 1013 -21.27 -2.26 68.80
N ASP A 1014 -21.96 -1.10 68.80
CA ASP A 1014 -23.38 -0.68 69.01
C ASP A 1014 -23.54 0.82 68.56
N SER A 1015 -24.72 1.45 68.36
CA SER A 1015 -26.13 0.96 68.35
C SER A 1015 -26.86 1.32 67.02
N SER A 1016 -27.59 2.41 66.72
CA SER A 1016 -28.30 3.55 67.39
C SER A 1016 -28.81 4.50 66.26
N ASP A 1017 -29.93 5.24 66.23
CA ASP A 1017 -31.22 5.31 66.97
C ASP A 1017 -32.11 6.39 66.24
N GLN A 1018 -33.45 6.51 66.28
CA GLN A 1018 -34.59 5.65 66.67
C GLN A 1018 -35.93 6.24 66.09
N ASN A 1019 -37.04 5.48 66.13
CA ASN A 1019 -38.46 5.91 66.24
C ASN A 1019 -39.29 6.61 65.11
N ASN A 1020 -40.17 5.80 64.49
CA ASN A 1020 -41.66 5.80 64.71
C ASN A 1020 -42.66 6.46 63.71
N VAL A 1021 -43.14 5.63 62.74
CA VAL A 1021 -44.56 5.42 62.28
C VAL A 1021 -45.41 6.55 61.65
N THR A 1022 -46.11 6.23 60.54
CA THR A 1022 -47.44 6.79 60.09
C THR A 1022 -48.12 5.82 59.05
N VAL A 1023 -49.34 6.13 58.59
CA VAL A 1023 -50.34 5.34 57.79
C VAL A 1023 -51.03 6.26 56.76
N GLN A 1024 -51.61 5.90 55.58
CA GLN A 1024 -51.50 4.74 54.64
C GLN A 1024 -52.41 4.93 53.37
N LYS A 1025 -52.00 4.39 52.19
CA LYS A 1025 -52.81 3.99 50.97
C LYS A 1025 -53.54 5.08 50.12
N PRO A 1026 -54.10 4.81 48.89
CA PRO A 1026 -54.21 3.56 48.04
C PRO A 1026 -52.95 3.16 47.21
N SER A 1027 -52.89 2.60 45.97
CA SER A 1027 -53.86 2.22 44.89
C SER A 1027 -53.35 1.13 43.88
N LYS A 1028 -54.23 0.51 43.06
CA LYS A 1028 -54.04 -0.27 41.79
C LYS A 1028 -55.43 -0.66 41.18
N PRO A 1029 -55.64 -0.94 39.86
CA PRO A 1029 -55.20 -2.11 39.04
C PRO A 1029 -54.62 -1.70 37.65
N ILE A 1030 -54.14 -2.51 36.68
CA ILE A 1030 -54.25 -3.93 36.19
C ILE A 1030 -55.28 -4.20 35.05
N ASN A 1031 -54.75 -4.14 33.80
CA ASN A 1031 -54.90 -5.02 32.61
C ASN A 1031 -56.26 -5.50 32.04
N GLN A 1032 -56.57 -5.16 30.77
CA GLN A 1032 -57.09 -6.03 29.66
C GLN A 1032 -57.34 -5.21 28.37
N GLY A 1033 -57.38 -5.85 27.17
CA GLY A 1033 -58.12 -5.31 25.99
C GLY A 1033 -57.41 -5.11 24.64
N THR A 1034 -57.13 -6.20 23.93
CA THR A 1034 -57.28 -6.44 22.46
C THR A 1034 -57.35 -5.30 21.39
N SER A 1035 -56.53 -5.51 20.34
CA SER A 1035 -56.87 -5.58 18.89
C SER A 1035 -57.02 -4.35 17.96
N GLU A 1036 -56.77 -4.65 16.68
CA GLU A 1036 -57.19 -3.99 15.43
C GLU A 1036 -56.44 -2.74 14.89
N ASN A 1037 -55.49 -3.04 13.99
CA ASN A 1037 -55.53 -2.75 12.54
C ASN A 1037 -55.30 -1.33 11.95
N GLU A 1038 -54.64 -1.40 10.77
CA GLU A 1038 -54.79 -0.57 9.57
C GLU A 1038 -54.13 0.83 9.39
N VAL A 1039 -53.43 0.90 8.25
CA VAL A 1039 -53.48 1.98 7.24
C VAL A 1039 -52.67 3.28 7.44
N GLN A 1040 -51.44 3.20 6.91
CA GLN A 1040 -50.87 4.09 5.87
C GLN A 1040 -50.56 5.59 6.12
N LYS A 1041 -49.36 5.91 5.62
CA LYS A 1041 -48.99 7.06 4.73
C LYS A 1041 -48.67 8.45 5.32
N LYS A 1042 -47.47 8.85 4.92
CA LYS A 1042 -47.09 10.14 4.30
C LYS A 1042 -47.03 11.41 5.17
N SER A 1043 -45.78 11.74 5.49
CA SER A 1043 -45.05 12.88 4.92
C SER A 1043 -45.37 14.31 5.42
N GLN A 1044 -44.38 15.18 5.14
CA GLN A 1044 -44.41 16.65 5.17
C GLN A 1044 -44.41 17.32 6.57
N SER A 1045 -43.80 18.50 6.76
CA SER A 1045 -42.77 19.23 5.98
C SER A 1045 -42.44 20.57 6.68
N ILE A 1046 -41.28 20.70 7.34
CA ILE A 1046 -40.65 22.02 7.71
C ILE A 1046 -41.60 22.81 8.70
N ILE A 1047 -41.46 24.03 9.26
CA ILE A 1047 -40.50 25.17 9.26
C ILE A 1047 -40.50 25.85 10.65
N ASN A 1048 -39.38 26.53 10.97
CA ASN A 1048 -39.20 27.61 11.96
C ASN A 1048 -39.28 27.28 13.46
N GLY A 1049 -38.50 28.02 14.27
CA GLY A 1049 -38.38 27.82 15.73
C GLY A 1049 -38.17 29.13 16.52
N ASP A 1050 -36.97 29.70 16.44
CA ASP A 1050 -36.51 30.97 17.06
C ASP A 1050 -36.19 30.98 18.59
N SER A 1051 -35.31 31.95 18.93
CA SER A 1051 -34.90 32.60 20.18
C SER A 1051 -35.17 31.99 21.59
N GLY A 1052 -34.15 32.08 22.46
CA GLY A 1052 -34.23 31.66 23.87
C GLY A 1052 -33.16 32.21 24.83
N ASN A 1053 -32.50 33.33 24.50
CA ASN A 1053 -31.36 33.86 25.28
C ASN A 1053 -31.77 34.46 26.64
N THR A 1054 -31.19 33.98 27.75
CA THR A 1054 -31.09 34.76 29.01
C THR A 1054 -29.80 34.47 29.79
N ALA A 1055 -28.98 35.52 30.00
CA ALA A 1055 -27.80 35.47 30.87
C ALA A 1055 -28.12 35.87 32.32
N LYS A 1056 -27.31 35.42 33.28
CA LYS A 1056 -27.23 36.02 34.63
C LYS A 1056 -25.81 35.94 35.20
N VAL A 1057 -25.45 36.91 36.05
CA VAL A 1057 -24.09 37.49 36.06
C VAL A 1057 -23.59 37.80 37.48
N LEU A 1058 -22.31 37.50 37.75
CA LEU A 1058 -21.44 37.99 38.87
C LEU A 1058 -21.81 37.53 40.31
N PRO A 1059 -20.90 37.65 41.32
CA PRO A 1059 -19.61 38.37 41.31
C PRO A 1059 -18.33 37.55 41.62
N ALA A 1060 -17.18 38.18 41.34
CA ALA A 1060 -15.84 37.61 41.45
C ALA A 1060 -15.11 37.95 42.77
N LYS A 1061 -13.92 37.36 42.96
CA LYS A 1061 -12.87 37.84 43.86
C LYS A 1061 -11.48 37.51 43.30
N ALA A 1062 -10.49 38.35 43.56
CA ALA A 1062 -9.13 38.24 43.02
C ALA A 1062 -8.07 38.41 44.11
N SER A 1063 -6.86 37.88 43.84
CA SER A 1063 -5.60 38.22 44.53
C SER A 1063 -4.43 38.00 43.57
N ALA A 1064 -3.36 38.80 43.67
CA ALA A 1064 -2.34 38.95 42.63
C ALA A 1064 -0.91 38.64 43.10
N GLY A 1065 0.02 38.47 42.14
CA GLY A 1065 1.48 38.49 42.33
C GLY A 1065 2.11 37.16 42.80
N ASN A 1066 3.22 36.67 42.26
CA ASN A 1066 4.38 37.40 41.72
C ASN A 1066 5.17 36.60 40.66
N ILE A 1067 5.98 37.31 39.87
CA ILE A 1067 7.04 36.74 39.02
C ILE A 1067 8.36 36.67 39.81
N VAL A 1068 9.06 35.54 39.76
CA VAL A 1068 10.47 35.43 40.16
C VAL A 1068 11.21 34.54 39.15
N VAL A 1069 12.16 35.13 38.43
CA VAL A 1069 13.17 34.41 37.64
C VAL A 1069 14.35 34.10 38.56
N LEU A 1070 14.90 32.88 38.51
CA LEU A 1070 16.27 32.62 39.00
C LEU A 1070 16.89 31.38 38.34
N SER A 1071 18.18 31.17 38.59
CA SER A 1071 19.13 30.53 37.68
C SER A 1071 19.56 29.09 38.03
N SER A 1072 20.48 28.58 37.22
CA SER A 1072 21.02 27.23 37.15
C SER A 1072 21.79 26.70 38.37
N SER A 1073 21.99 25.37 38.34
CA SER A 1073 23.04 24.57 38.99
C SER A 1073 22.94 24.26 40.50
N GLN A 1074 22.68 22.99 40.81
CA GLN A 1074 23.39 22.22 41.84
C GLN A 1074 23.19 20.71 41.64
N GLN A 1075 24.23 19.90 41.91
CA GLN A 1075 24.12 18.45 42.05
C GLN A 1075 23.83 18.09 43.50
N VAL A 1076 22.95 17.11 43.73
CA VAL A 1076 22.81 16.41 45.02
C VAL A 1076 22.64 14.92 44.73
N ALA A 1077 23.37 14.06 45.44
CA ALA A 1077 23.31 12.61 45.30
C ALA A 1077 22.28 11.97 46.24
N LEU A 1078 21.63 10.90 45.78
CA LEU A 1078 20.73 10.05 46.58
C LEU A 1078 21.03 8.55 46.30
N PRO A 1079 20.65 7.63 47.21
CA PRO A 1079 21.41 6.40 47.44
C PRO A 1079 20.93 5.15 46.66
N SER A 1080 21.76 4.12 46.73
CA SER A 1080 21.53 2.79 46.16
C SER A 1080 20.38 2.01 46.81
N MET A 1081 19.56 1.33 46.00
CA MET A 1081 18.79 0.15 46.41
C MET A 1081 19.02 -1.00 45.40
N GLN A 1082 18.76 -2.23 45.84
CA GLN A 1082 19.19 -3.45 45.12
C GLN A 1082 18.16 -3.90 44.08
N ALA A 1083 18.64 -4.39 42.93
CA ALA A 1083 17.79 -5.00 41.91
C ALA A 1083 17.47 -6.48 42.23
N SER A 1084 16.20 -6.85 42.16
CA SER A 1084 15.73 -8.24 42.14
C SER A 1084 15.76 -8.80 40.72
N LYS A 1085 16.25 -10.03 40.52
CA LYS A 1085 16.26 -10.69 39.21
C LYS A 1085 14.90 -11.32 38.89
N SER A 1086 14.46 -11.19 37.64
CA SER A 1086 13.54 -12.11 36.97
C SER A 1086 13.94 -12.22 35.49
N GLN A 1087 14.12 -13.43 34.99
CA GLN A 1087 14.44 -13.67 33.58
C GLN A 1087 13.14 -13.82 32.76
N ALA A 1088 13.13 -13.25 31.56
CA ALA A 1088 12.28 -13.67 30.46
C ALA A 1088 13.14 -13.60 29.18
N SER A 1089 13.39 -14.74 28.55
CA SER A 1089 14.18 -14.86 27.33
C SER A 1089 13.31 -14.63 26.10
N TRP A 1090 13.80 -13.86 25.13
CA TRP A 1090 13.19 -13.71 23.81
C TRP A 1090 14.06 -14.48 22.82
N GLU A 1091 13.48 -15.47 22.14
CA GLU A 1091 14.15 -16.26 21.12
C GLU A 1091 13.64 -15.84 19.74
N TYR A 1092 14.56 -15.43 18.85
CA TYR A 1092 14.24 -15.18 17.44
C TYR A 1092 14.47 -16.47 16.63
N PRO A 1093 13.44 -17.04 15.97
CA PRO A 1093 13.64 -18.10 15.00
C PRO A 1093 14.23 -17.52 13.71
N ALA A 1094 15.29 -18.13 13.19
CA ALA A 1094 15.92 -17.68 11.95
C ALA A 1094 15.12 -18.14 10.71
N GLN A 1095 14.80 -17.21 9.82
CA GLN A 1095 14.56 -17.52 8.40
C GLN A 1095 15.38 -16.57 7.52
N SER A 1096 15.82 -17.08 6.37
CA SER A 1096 16.69 -16.38 5.43
C SER A 1096 15.94 -15.29 4.67
N GLY A 1097 16.21 -14.03 5.00
CA GLY A 1097 15.64 -12.89 4.29
C GLY A 1097 16.21 -12.75 2.88
N ARG A 1098 15.37 -13.02 1.87
CA ARG A 1098 15.46 -12.25 0.61
C ARG A 1098 14.66 -10.96 0.83
N LEU A 1099 15.27 -9.81 0.54
CA LEU A 1099 14.49 -8.58 0.36
C LEU A 1099 13.56 -8.79 -0.85
N PRO A 1100 12.24 -8.55 -0.71
CA PRO A 1100 11.32 -8.64 -1.85
C PRO A 1100 11.58 -7.47 -2.82
N GLN A 1101 11.45 -7.73 -4.11
CA GLN A 1101 11.52 -6.69 -5.13
C GLN A 1101 10.34 -5.72 -4.98
N THR A 1102 10.54 -4.49 -5.45
CA THR A 1102 9.56 -3.37 -5.44
C THR A 1102 8.17 -3.80 -5.91
N GLY A 1103 7.16 -3.73 -5.03
CA GLY A 1103 5.77 -4.08 -5.40
C GLY A 1103 4.85 -4.63 -4.30
N SER A 1104 4.98 -4.22 -3.03
CA SER A 1104 3.93 -4.42 -2.01
C SER A 1104 4.07 -3.46 -0.82
N SER A 1105 3.00 -3.30 -0.03
CA SER A 1105 2.81 -2.32 1.05
C SER A 1105 3.73 -2.45 2.28
N ASN A 1106 4.73 -3.35 2.26
CA ASN A 1106 5.58 -3.62 3.43
C ASN A 1106 6.70 -2.59 3.69
N GLY A 1107 6.88 -1.59 2.83
CA GLY A 1107 7.86 -0.50 3.03
C GLY A 1107 7.54 0.46 4.19
N MET A 1108 6.31 0.44 4.71
CA MET A 1108 5.88 1.37 5.76
C MET A 1108 6.53 1.12 7.13
N LEU A 1109 6.99 -0.12 7.39
CA LEU A 1109 7.44 -0.54 8.72
C LEU A 1109 8.84 -0.01 9.10
N THR A 1110 9.70 0.30 8.13
CA THR A 1110 11.00 0.96 8.36
C THR A 1110 10.83 2.47 8.54
N CYS A 1111 9.93 3.13 7.79
CA CYS A 1111 9.60 4.54 7.99
C CYS A 1111 9.14 4.86 9.43
N LEU A 1112 8.43 3.92 10.07
CA LEU A 1112 7.94 4.08 11.45
C LEU A 1112 9.02 4.34 12.51
N ALA A 1113 10.29 3.95 12.26
CA ALA A 1113 11.40 4.29 13.16
C ALA A 1113 11.81 5.77 13.03
N GLY A 1114 11.93 6.28 11.81
CA GLY A 1114 12.28 7.68 11.52
C GLY A 1114 11.16 8.66 11.91
N ILE A 1115 9.90 8.31 11.62
CA ILE A 1115 8.72 9.14 11.94
C ILE A 1115 8.64 9.45 13.45
N VAL A 1116 8.93 8.49 14.32
CA VAL A 1116 8.92 8.71 15.78
C VAL A 1116 10.00 9.72 16.23
N ILE A 1117 11.13 9.81 15.52
CA ILE A 1117 12.18 10.79 15.81
C ILE A 1117 11.78 12.18 15.26
N ALA A 1118 11.26 12.26 14.04
CA ALA A 1118 10.81 13.51 13.42
C ALA A 1118 9.66 14.18 14.19
N VAL A 1119 8.63 13.41 14.57
CA VAL A 1119 7.46 13.91 15.33
C VAL A 1119 7.85 14.39 16.74
N LEU A 1120 8.89 13.83 17.35
CA LEU A 1120 9.43 14.33 18.62
C LEU A 1120 10.24 15.63 18.47
N GLY A 1121 10.85 15.87 17.29
CA GLY A 1121 11.49 17.15 16.95
C GLY A 1121 10.50 18.30 16.89
N LEU A 1122 9.36 18.09 16.22
CA LEU A 1122 8.28 19.08 16.06
C LEU A 1122 7.67 19.59 17.39
N LEU A 1123 7.85 18.86 18.50
CA LEU A 1123 7.32 19.23 19.82
C LEU A 1123 8.33 19.96 20.73
N GLY A 1124 9.57 20.18 20.29
CA GLY A 1124 10.58 20.97 21.03
C GLY A 1124 11.00 20.38 22.40
N ILE A 1125 10.90 19.05 22.57
CA ILE A 1125 11.10 18.38 23.86
C ILE A 1125 12.60 18.13 24.11
N ASP A 1126 13.19 18.77 25.12
CA ASP A 1126 14.58 18.52 25.54
C ASP A 1126 14.76 17.10 26.12
N ILE A 1127 15.33 16.19 25.32
CA ILE A 1127 15.55 14.78 25.64
C ILE A 1127 16.58 14.59 26.79
N LYS A 1128 17.34 15.61 27.21
CA LYS A 1128 18.37 15.49 28.27
C LYS A 1128 17.82 15.22 29.69
N LYS A 1129 16.52 14.97 29.86
CA LYS A 1129 15.87 14.70 31.16
C LYS A 1129 14.89 13.52 31.17
N ARG A 1130 15.27 12.36 30.64
CA ARG A 1130 14.85 11.04 31.16
C ARG A 1130 15.96 10.01 30.96
N LYS A 1131 16.23 9.22 32.00
CA LYS A 1131 16.89 7.93 31.82
C LYS A 1131 15.82 6.90 31.50
N ILE A 1132 16.13 5.99 30.59
CA ILE A 1132 15.46 4.71 30.41
C ILE A 1132 15.91 3.78 31.57
#